data_AF-A0A8I5NIP8-F1
#
_entry.id   AF-A0A8I5NIP8-F1
#
_cell.length_a   1.000
_cell.length_b   1.000
_cell.length_c   1.000
_cell.angle_alpha   90.00
_cell.angle_beta   90.00
_cell.angle_gamma   90.00
#
_symmetry.space_group_name_H-M   'P 1'
#
loop_
_entity.id
_entity.type
_entity.pdbx_description
1 polymer ?
#
loop_
_entity_poly.entity_id
_entity_poly.type
_entity_poly.pdbx_seq_one_letter_code
_entity_poly.pdbx_strand_id
1 'polypeptide(L)'
;MVCTRKTKTLVSTCVILSGMTNIICLLYVGWVTNYIASVYVRGQEPAPDKKLEEDKGDTLKIIERLDHLENVIKQHIQDNQLLLQAGEMSTQWTYTDQLRSPEAPAKPEEAEAEPFTDSSLFAHWGQELSPEGRRVALKQFQYYGYNAYLSDRLPLDRPLPDLRPSGCRNLSFPDSLPEVSIVFIFVNEALSVLLRSIHSAIERTPPHLLKEIILVDDNSSNEELKEKLTEYVDKVNSQKPGFIKVVRHSKQEGLIRSRVSGWRAATAPVVALFDAHVEFNVGWAEPVLTRIKENRKRIISPSFDNIKYDNFEIEEYPLAAQGFDWELWCRYLNPPKAWWKLENSTAPIRSPALIGCFIVDRQYFQEIGLLDEGMEVYGGENVELGIRVWQCGGSVEVLPCSRIAHIERAHKPYTEDLTAHVRRNALRVAEVWMDEFKSHVYMAWNIPQEDSGIDIGDITARKALRKQLQCKTFRWYLVSVYPEMRMYSDIIAYGVLQNSLKTDLCLDQGPDTENVPIMYICHGMTPQNVYYTSSQQIHVGILSPTVDDDDNRCLVDVNSRPRLIECSYAKAKRMKLHWQFSQSWLICPHCGHSMKTKMPQKWALLIPILNGKKPLIKQTTCPSLPEVVEQDFIPASCSFHIPTVAPGCAPSLDLSFTIGPDEPLRSIPAWHV
;
A
#
# COMPACT_ATOMS: atom_id res chain seq x y z
N MET A 1 31.20 23.52 -64.13
CA MET A 1 30.35 24.35 -63.23
C MET A 1 28.85 24.42 -63.61
N VAL A 2 28.37 23.75 -64.67
CA VAL A 2 26.93 23.79 -65.05
C VAL A 2 26.11 22.62 -64.48
N CYS A 3 26.71 21.50 -64.07
CA CYS A 3 25.97 20.35 -63.51
C CYS A 3 25.63 20.45 -62.01
N THR A 4 26.24 21.35 -61.24
CA THR A 4 25.98 21.49 -59.79
C THR A 4 24.93 22.54 -59.43
N ARG A 5 24.49 23.37 -60.39
CA ARG A 5 23.41 24.36 -60.17
C ARG A 5 22.00 23.78 -60.37
N LYS A 6 21.82 22.75 -61.22
CA LYS A 6 20.49 22.15 -61.47
C LYS A 6 19.99 21.26 -60.33
N THR A 7 20.88 20.59 -59.59
CA THR A 7 20.52 19.69 -58.49
C THR A 7 20.10 20.41 -57.21
N LYS A 8 20.67 21.60 -56.92
CA LYS A 8 20.26 22.40 -55.74
C LYS A 8 18.85 22.99 -55.89
N THR A 9 18.46 23.38 -57.11
CA THR A 9 17.10 23.88 -57.36
C THR A 9 16.06 22.78 -57.21
N LEU A 10 16.36 21.56 -57.70
CA LEU A 10 15.44 20.40 -57.62
C LEU A 10 15.16 19.95 -56.18
N VAL A 11 16.19 19.86 -55.34
CA VAL A 11 16.04 19.47 -53.92
C VAL A 11 15.24 20.52 -53.15
N SER A 12 15.46 21.81 -53.43
CA SER A 12 14.68 22.88 -52.79
C SER A 12 13.21 22.85 -53.20
N THR A 13 12.89 22.57 -54.47
CA THR A 13 11.49 22.40 -54.91
C THR A 13 10.84 21.15 -54.31
N CYS A 14 11.55 20.04 -54.14
CA CYS A 14 10.99 18.84 -53.49
C CYS A 14 10.67 19.06 -52.01
N VAL A 15 11.52 19.79 -51.28
CA VAL A 15 11.26 20.11 -49.86
C VAL A 15 10.07 21.07 -49.72
N ILE A 16 9.95 22.05 -50.61
CA ILE A 16 8.80 22.97 -50.61
C ILE A 16 7.51 22.23 -50.99
N LEU A 17 7.55 21.36 -52.01
CA LEU A 17 6.41 20.52 -52.41
C LEU A 17 5.99 19.57 -51.27
N SER A 18 6.94 18.97 -50.56
CA SER A 18 6.66 18.12 -49.40
C SER A 18 6.09 18.89 -48.21
N GLY A 19 6.52 20.14 -48.00
CA GLY A 19 5.95 21.02 -46.99
C GLY A 19 4.53 21.43 -47.33
N MET A 20 4.26 21.74 -48.61
CA MET A 20 2.94 22.12 -49.09
C MET A 20 1.96 20.94 -49.05
N THR A 21 2.37 19.73 -49.39
CA THR A 21 1.51 18.54 -49.25
C THR A 21 1.16 18.25 -47.79
N ASN A 22 2.10 18.40 -46.86
CA ASN A 22 1.81 18.25 -45.43
C ASN A 22 0.83 19.30 -44.91
N ILE A 23 0.95 20.56 -45.35
CA ILE A 23 -0.01 21.62 -44.98
C ILE A 23 -1.39 21.33 -45.57
N ILE A 24 -1.48 20.88 -46.83
CA ILE A 24 -2.76 20.52 -47.45
C ILE A 24 -3.39 19.31 -46.73
N CYS A 25 -2.60 18.30 -46.34
CA CYS A 25 -3.09 17.17 -45.55
C CYS A 25 -3.61 17.62 -44.17
N LEU A 26 -2.93 18.52 -43.48
CA LEU A 26 -3.38 19.05 -42.18
C LEU A 26 -4.66 19.90 -42.33
N LEU A 27 -4.76 20.70 -43.38
CA LEU A 27 -5.98 21.46 -43.69
C LEU A 27 -7.13 20.52 -44.08
N TYR A 28 -6.86 19.43 -44.79
CA TYR A 28 -7.87 18.43 -45.14
C TYR A 28 -8.35 17.65 -43.92
N VAL A 29 -7.44 17.24 -43.02
CA VAL A 29 -7.81 16.60 -41.74
C VAL A 29 -8.60 17.57 -40.85
N GLY A 30 -8.18 18.84 -40.78
CA GLY A 30 -8.93 19.90 -40.10
C GLY A 30 -10.32 20.12 -40.70
N TRP A 31 -10.45 20.08 -42.02
CA TRP A 31 -11.72 20.22 -42.71
C TRP A 31 -12.63 18.99 -42.51
N VAL A 32 -12.09 17.76 -42.57
CA VAL A 32 -12.84 16.53 -42.32
C VAL A 32 -13.30 16.44 -40.87
N THR A 33 -12.45 16.78 -39.89
CA THR A 33 -12.83 16.79 -38.47
C THR A 33 -13.92 17.82 -38.18
N ASN A 34 -13.82 19.01 -38.78
CA ASN A 34 -14.83 20.06 -38.63
C ASN A 34 -16.13 19.73 -39.40
N TYR A 35 -16.03 19.05 -40.55
CA TYR A 35 -17.18 18.54 -41.30
C TYR A 35 -17.91 17.44 -40.50
N ILE A 36 -17.19 16.46 -39.96
CA ILE A 36 -17.75 15.41 -39.09
C ILE A 36 -18.41 16.03 -37.86
N ALA A 37 -17.76 17.00 -37.20
CA ALA A 37 -18.35 17.72 -36.08
C ALA A 37 -19.63 18.50 -36.48
N SER A 38 -19.64 19.13 -37.66
CA SER A 38 -20.80 19.87 -38.16
C SER A 38 -21.97 18.97 -38.60
N VAL A 39 -21.67 17.76 -39.09
CA VAL A 39 -22.67 16.75 -39.46
C VAL A 39 -23.27 16.09 -38.22
N TYR A 40 -22.46 15.86 -37.18
CA TYR A 40 -22.94 15.36 -35.89
C TYR A 40 -23.85 16.37 -35.17
N VAL A 41 -23.66 17.67 -35.40
CA VAL A 41 -24.44 18.75 -34.78
C VAL A 41 -25.73 19.10 -35.56
N ARG A 42 -25.85 18.71 -36.84
CA ARG A 42 -27.05 18.97 -37.66
C ARG A 42 -28.04 17.80 -37.79
N GLY A 43 -27.82 16.73 -37.03
CA GLY A 43 -28.57 15.47 -37.14
C GLY A 43 -29.68 15.22 -36.12
N GLN A 44 -30.24 16.23 -35.44
CA GLN A 44 -31.38 16.01 -34.53
C GLN A 44 -32.25 17.26 -34.32
N GLU A 45 -33.41 17.30 -34.99
CA GLU A 45 -34.64 17.97 -34.53
C GLU A 45 -35.75 16.91 -34.36
N PRO A 46 -36.80 17.16 -33.55
CA PRO A 46 -37.43 16.16 -32.69
C PRO A 46 -38.65 15.45 -33.28
N ALA A 47 -38.89 14.21 -32.85
CA ALA A 47 -40.12 13.45 -33.06
C ALA A 47 -40.54 12.75 -31.74
N PRO A 48 -41.83 12.44 -31.55
CA PRO A 48 -42.60 12.85 -30.36
C PRO A 48 -42.54 11.90 -29.16
N ASP A 49 -42.93 12.45 -28.02
CA ASP A 49 -43.23 11.83 -26.72
C ASP A 49 -43.49 10.31 -26.76
N LYS A 50 -42.49 9.55 -26.29
CA LYS A 50 -42.70 8.16 -25.80
C LYS A 50 -41.66 7.69 -24.78
N LYS A 51 -41.00 8.62 -24.07
CA LYS A 51 -39.87 8.30 -23.17
C LYS A 51 -40.04 8.76 -21.71
N LEU A 52 -41.27 9.02 -21.27
CA LEU A 52 -41.53 9.39 -19.87
C LEU A 52 -42.08 8.25 -18.99
N GLU A 53 -42.34 7.07 -19.56
CA GLU A 53 -42.86 5.91 -18.80
C GLU A 53 -41.79 4.82 -18.54
N GLU A 54 -40.86 4.57 -19.46
CA GLU A 54 -39.79 3.57 -19.26
C GLU A 54 -38.76 4.01 -18.19
N ASP A 55 -38.40 5.29 -18.14
CA ASP A 55 -37.37 5.81 -17.22
C ASP A 55 -37.85 5.86 -15.75
N LYS A 56 -39.17 5.97 -15.56
CA LYS A 56 -39.79 5.82 -14.23
C LYS A 56 -39.78 4.38 -13.75
N GLY A 57 -39.90 3.41 -14.65
CA GLY A 57 -39.88 1.98 -14.32
C GLY A 57 -38.51 1.51 -13.84
N ASP A 58 -37.43 1.98 -14.48
CA ASP A 58 -36.07 1.64 -14.07
C ASP A 58 -35.63 2.40 -12.82
N THR A 59 -36.07 3.65 -12.66
CA THR A 59 -35.84 4.39 -11.41
C THR A 59 -36.61 3.77 -10.23
N LEU A 60 -37.86 3.31 -10.44
CA LEU A 60 -38.61 2.57 -9.41
C LEU A 60 -37.93 1.25 -9.05
N LYS A 61 -37.44 0.48 -10.03
CA LYS A 61 -36.71 -0.77 -9.77
C LYS A 61 -35.41 -0.55 -9.01
N ILE A 62 -34.71 0.55 -9.26
CA ILE A 62 -33.51 0.92 -8.49
C ILE A 62 -33.88 1.30 -7.06
N ILE A 63 -34.96 2.06 -6.86
CA ILE A 63 -35.46 2.41 -5.53
C ILE A 63 -35.93 1.16 -4.76
N GLU A 64 -36.65 0.24 -5.40
CA GLU A 64 -37.06 -1.04 -4.79
C GLU A 64 -35.86 -1.92 -4.43
N ARG A 65 -34.81 -1.94 -5.26
CA ARG A 65 -33.55 -2.65 -4.94
C ARG A 65 -32.80 -2.01 -3.77
N LEU A 66 -32.79 -0.68 -3.69
CA LEU A 66 -32.15 0.04 -2.58
C LEU A 66 -32.93 -0.14 -1.28
N ASP A 67 -34.27 -0.14 -1.32
CA ASP A 67 -35.12 -0.39 -0.15
C ASP A 67 -35.04 -1.85 0.32
N HIS A 68 -34.90 -2.80 -0.61
CA HIS A 68 -34.60 -4.20 -0.29
C HIS A 68 -33.21 -4.35 0.36
N LEU A 69 -32.19 -3.66 -0.15
CA LEU A 69 -30.85 -3.65 0.44
C LEU A 69 -30.86 -3.02 1.85
N GLU A 70 -31.61 -1.94 2.04
CA GLU A 70 -31.75 -1.30 3.35
C GLU A 70 -32.47 -2.22 4.35
N ASN A 71 -33.48 -2.97 3.91
CA ASN A 71 -34.17 -3.96 4.75
C ASN A 71 -33.29 -5.16 5.08
N VAL A 72 -32.49 -5.67 4.14
CA VAL A 72 -31.53 -6.76 4.39
C VAL A 72 -30.45 -6.32 5.37
N ILE A 73 -29.93 -5.09 5.23
CA ILE A 73 -28.96 -4.52 6.17
C ILE A 73 -29.58 -4.32 7.56
N LYS A 74 -30.82 -3.81 7.64
CA LYS A 74 -31.54 -3.69 8.93
C LYS A 74 -31.76 -5.05 9.57
N GLN A 75 -32.11 -6.07 8.79
CA GLN A 75 -32.31 -7.43 9.29
C GLN A 75 -31.00 -8.06 9.77
N HIS A 76 -29.88 -7.82 9.07
CA HIS A 76 -28.54 -8.25 9.52
C HIS A 76 -28.07 -7.53 10.79
N ILE A 77 -28.40 -6.23 10.94
CA ILE A 77 -28.13 -5.47 12.17
C ILE A 77 -28.97 -6.02 13.33
N GLN A 78 -30.23 -6.39 13.06
CA GLN A 78 -31.15 -6.90 14.07
C GLN A 78 -30.83 -8.34 14.49
N ASP A 79 -30.39 -9.19 13.56
CA ASP A 79 -29.89 -10.54 13.83
C ASP A 79 -28.57 -10.50 14.60
N ASN A 80 -27.67 -9.55 14.29
CA ASN A 80 -26.46 -9.32 15.08
C ASN A 80 -26.74 -8.76 16.48
N GLN A 81 -27.77 -7.92 16.64
CA GLN A 81 -28.22 -7.46 17.96
C GLN A 81 -28.85 -8.60 18.78
N LEU A 82 -29.59 -9.52 18.16
CA LEU A 82 -30.13 -10.72 18.80
C LEU A 82 -29.02 -11.72 19.18
N LEU A 83 -27.96 -11.85 18.37
CA LEU A 83 -26.78 -12.65 18.68
C LEU A 83 -25.96 -12.07 19.85
N LEU A 84 -25.88 -10.74 19.95
CA LEU A 84 -25.25 -10.05 21.09
C LEU A 84 -26.06 -10.22 22.39
N GLN A 85 -27.41 -10.18 22.32
CA GLN A 85 -28.27 -10.45 23.47
C GLN A 85 -28.27 -11.94 23.89
N ALA A 86 -28.14 -12.87 22.94
CA ALA A 86 -27.96 -14.29 23.24
C ALA A 86 -26.59 -14.59 23.88
N GLY A 87 -25.57 -13.80 23.55
CA GLY A 87 -24.23 -13.86 24.16
C GLY A 87 -24.16 -13.34 25.60
N GLU A 88 -25.02 -12.39 25.98
CA GLU A 88 -25.10 -11.88 27.36
C GLU A 88 -25.95 -12.76 28.30
N MET A 89 -26.79 -13.66 27.76
CA MET A 89 -27.60 -14.60 28.55
C MET A 89 -26.92 -15.95 28.85
N SER A 90 -25.71 -16.22 28.32
CA SER A 90 -25.03 -17.52 28.45
C SER A 90 -23.96 -17.59 29.56
N THR A 91 -23.78 -16.56 30.39
CA THR A 91 -22.85 -16.56 31.54
C THR A 91 -23.49 -16.82 32.90
N GLN A 92 -24.72 -17.31 32.94
CA GLN A 92 -25.38 -17.73 34.17
C GLN A 92 -26.15 -19.03 33.89
N TRP A 93 -26.19 -19.96 34.87
CA TRP A 93 -26.70 -21.35 34.80
C TRP A 93 -25.66 -22.43 34.48
N THR A 94 -24.89 -22.79 35.51
CA THR A 94 -24.52 -24.19 35.75
C THR A 94 -25.43 -24.78 36.82
N TYR A 95 -25.77 -26.06 36.65
CA TYR A 95 -26.32 -27.00 37.63
C TYR A 95 -27.83 -26.90 37.98
N THR A 96 -28.68 -27.64 37.24
CA THR A 96 -29.44 -28.80 37.77
C THR A 96 -30.35 -29.40 36.70
N ASP A 97 -30.44 -30.73 36.77
CA ASP A 97 -31.60 -31.59 36.51
C ASP A 97 -31.61 -32.49 35.26
N GLN A 98 -31.76 -33.77 35.58
CA GLN A 98 -31.85 -34.92 34.69
C GLN A 98 -33.31 -35.16 34.27
N LEU A 99 -33.48 -35.97 33.22
CA LEU A 99 -34.70 -36.68 32.80
C LEU A 99 -35.78 -35.89 32.02
N ARG A 100 -35.69 -35.94 30.69
CA ARG A 100 -36.79 -36.36 29.77
C ARG A 100 -36.33 -36.35 28.30
N SER A 101 -36.51 -37.47 27.59
CA SER A 101 -36.72 -37.46 26.13
C SER A 101 -38.18 -37.05 25.85
N PRO A 102 -38.47 -36.33 24.76
CA PRO A 102 -38.78 -37.03 23.50
C PRO A 102 -38.40 -36.30 22.18
N GLU A 103 -38.30 -37.13 21.13
CA GLU A 103 -38.57 -36.90 19.70
C GLU A 103 -37.62 -36.02 18.84
N ALA A 104 -37.26 -36.60 17.68
CA ALA A 104 -36.33 -36.08 16.69
C ALA A 104 -37.00 -35.06 15.75
N PRO A 105 -36.38 -33.89 15.48
CA PRO A 105 -36.86 -32.98 14.45
C PRO A 105 -36.44 -33.44 13.05
N ALA A 106 -37.36 -33.28 12.11
CA ALA A 106 -37.23 -33.62 10.70
C ALA A 106 -36.09 -32.86 9.98
N LYS A 107 -35.58 -33.48 8.91
CA LYS A 107 -34.58 -32.90 7.99
C LYS A 107 -35.06 -31.54 7.44
N PRO A 108 -34.20 -30.50 7.41
CA PRO A 108 -34.50 -29.29 6.66
C PRO A 108 -34.43 -29.59 5.16
N GLU A 109 -35.47 -29.19 4.43
CA GLU A 109 -35.49 -29.13 2.96
C GLU A 109 -34.34 -28.27 2.43
N GLU A 110 -33.75 -28.72 1.33
CA GLU A 110 -32.76 -27.98 0.56
C GLU A 110 -33.37 -26.66 0.07
N ALA A 111 -32.94 -25.55 0.67
CA ALA A 111 -33.21 -24.22 0.14
C ALA A 111 -32.52 -24.10 -1.23
N GLU A 112 -33.31 -23.87 -2.28
CA GLU A 112 -32.84 -23.60 -3.63
C GLU A 112 -31.83 -22.44 -3.61
N ALA A 113 -30.60 -22.71 -4.02
CA ALA A 113 -29.52 -21.74 -4.04
C ALA A 113 -29.76 -20.68 -5.13
N GLU A 114 -29.63 -19.41 -4.75
CA GLU A 114 -29.65 -18.27 -5.66
C GLU A 114 -28.62 -18.41 -6.81
N PRO A 115 -28.84 -17.78 -7.99
CA PRO A 115 -28.00 -17.98 -9.16
C PRO A 115 -26.58 -17.44 -8.92
N PHE A 116 -25.60 -18.33 -8.89
CA PHE A 116 -24.15 -18.08 -8.70
C PHE A 116 -23.47 -17.29 -9.85
N THR A 117 -24.17 -16.41 -10.55
CA THR A 117 -23.76 -15.87 -11.86
C THR A 117 -22.85 -14.64 -11.82
N ASP A 118 -22.57 -14.04 -10.65
CA ASP A 118 -21.94 -12.71 -10.57
C ASP A 118 -20.55 -12.68 -9.87
N SER A 119 -19.91 -13.82 -9.65
CA SER A 119 -18.55 -13.83 -9.10
C SER A 119 -17.52 -13.37 -10.15
N SER A 120 -16.63 -12.45 -9.75
CA SER A 120 -15.49 -12.00 -10.57
C SER A 120 -14.60 -13.15 -11.07
N LEU A 121 -14.57 -14.29 -10.37
CA LEU A 121 -13.86 -15.50 -10.78
C LEU A 121 -14.28 -16.00 -12.16
N PHE A 122 -15.57 -15.88 -12.50
CA PHE A 122 -16.12 -16.43 -13.75
C PHE A 122 -16.20 -15.40 -14.89
N ALA A 123 -15.63 -14.21 -14.71
CA ALA A 123 -15.62 -13.15 -15.72
C ALA A 123 -14.89 -13.60 -17.00
N HIS A 124 -13.79 -14.33 -16.86
CA HIS A 124 -12.92 -14.75 -17.97
C HIS A 124 -12.73 -16.27 -18.07
N TRP A 125 -13.27 -17.04 -17.13
CA TRP A 125 -13.09 -18.48 -17.05
C TRP A 125 -14.35 -19.19 -16.54
N GLY A 126 -14.48 -20.50 -16.77
CA GLY A 126 -15.49 -21.34 -16.10
C GLY A 126 -16.92 -21.26 -16.66
N GLN A 127 -17.13 -20.61 -17.82
CA GLN A 127 -18.44 -20.51 -18.45
C GLN A 127 -19.02 -21.88 -18.84
N GLU A 128 -18.15 -22.83 -19.20
CA GLU A 128 -18.48 -24.21 -19.59
C GLU A 128 -18.80 -25.12 -18.38
N LEU A 129 -18.54 -24.68 -17.14
CA LEU A 129 -18.72 -25.52 -15.96
C LEU A 129 -20.20 -25.73 -15.63
N SER A 130 -20.52 -26.95 -15.17
CA SER A 130 -21.82 -27.25 -14.56
C SER A 130 -22.07 -26.38 -13.32
N PRO A 131 -23.34 -26.17 -12.91
CA PRO A 131 -23.66 -25.41 -11.70
C PRO A 131 -22.91 -25.90 -10.45
N GLU A 132 -22.80 -27.23 -10.30
CA GLU A 132 -22.04 -27.84 -9.21
C GLU A 132 -20.54 -27.58 -9.32
N GLY A 133 -19.98 -27.65 -10.54
CA GLY A 133 -18.58 -27.30 -10.79
C GLY A 133 -18.27 -25.85 -10.40
N ARG A 134 -19.16 -24.90 -10.76
CA ARG A 134 -19.04 -23.49 -10.37
C ARG A 134 -19.14 -23.32 -8.85
N ARG A 135 -20.04 -24.04 -8.18
CA ARG A 135 -20.19 -24.00 -6.71
C ARG A 135 -18.90 -24.43 -6.00
N VAL A 136 -18.29 -25.54 -6.43
CA VAL A 136 -17.03 -26.03 -5.85
C VAL A 136 -15.88 -25.07 -6.14
N ALA A 137 -15.79 -24.56 -7.37
CA ALA A 137 -14.75 -23.60 -7.76
C ALA A 137 -14.84 -22.29 -6.95
N LEU A 138 -16.05 -21.76 -6.77
CA LEU A 138 -16.27 -20.55 -5.98
C LEU A 138 -15.89 -20.75 -4.51
N LYS A 139 -16.26 -21.88 -3.91
CA LYS A 139 -15.89 -22.20 -2.52
C LYS A 139 -14.37 -22.28 -2.34
N GLN A 140 -13.67 -22.92 -3.27
CA GLN A 140 -12.21 -22.97 -3.25
C GLN A 140 -11.58 -21.59 -3.49
N PHE A 141 -12.13 -20.79 -4.40
CA PHE A 141 -11.68 -19.42 -4.63
C PHE A 141 -11.83 -18.53 -3.40
N GLN A 142 -12.96 -18.61 -2.70
CA GLN A 142 -13.17 -17.90 -1.43
C GLN A 142 -12.16 -18.35 -0.36
N TYR A 143 -11.83 -19.64 -0.30
CA TYR A 143 -10.89 -20.17 0.68
C TYR A 143 -9.42 -19.83 0.38
N TYR A 144 -9.00 -19.88 -0.89
CA TYR A 144 -7.59 -19.68 -1.28
C TYR A 144 -7.29 -18.26 -1.79
N GLY A 145 -8.28 -17.49 -2.23
CA GLY A 145 -8.06 -16.21 -2.91
C GLY A 145 -7.61 -16.33 -4.38
N TYR A 146 -7.66 -17.53 -4.94
CA TYR A 146 -7.38 -17.84 -6.34
C TYR A 146 -8.07 -19.15 -6.75
N ASN A 147 -8.10 -19.43 -8.06
CA ASN A 147 -8.81 -20.56 -8.66
C ASN A 147 -8.09 -21.89 -8.44
N ALA A 148 -8.12 -22.40 -7.21
CA ALA A 148 -7.54 -23.69 -6.89
C ALA A 148 -8.21 -24.84 -7.67
N TYR A 149 -9.49 -24.70 -8.03
CA TYR A 149 -10.20 -25.69 -8.84
C TYR A 149 -9.55 -25.92 -10.20
N LEU A 150 -9.16 -24.82 -10.87
CA LEU A 150 -8.40 -24.89 -12.10
C LEU A 150 -6.99 -25.41 -11.82
N SER A 151 -6.31 -24.91 -10.79
CA SER A 151 -4.97 -25.35 -10.42
C SER A 151 -4.88 -26.86 -10.24
N ASP A 152 -5.85 -27.49 -9.58
CA ASP A 152 -5.87 -28.94 -9.34
C ASP A 152 -5.95 -29.76 -10.64
N ARG A 153 -6.32 -29.13 -11.76
CA ARG A 153 -6.45 -29.74 -13.09
C ARG A 153 -5.33 -29.33 -14.05
N LEU A 154 -4.45 -28.43 -13.63
CA LEU A 154 -3.27 -28.05 -14.42
C LEU A 154 -2.10 -29.01 -14.11
N PRO A 155 -1.29 -29.38 -15.12
CA PRO A 155 -0.06 -30.12 -14.88
C PRO A 155 0.87 -29.40 -13.90
N LEU A 156 1.60 -30.18 -13.08
CA LEU A 156 2.61 -29.65 -12.16
C LEU A 156 3.88 -29.16 -12.89
N ASP A 157 4.07 -29.61 -14.13
CA ASP A 157 5.18 -29.33 -15.04
C ASP A 157 4.73 -28.53 -16.28
N ARG A 158 3.68 -27.72 -16.13
CA ARG A 158 3.15 -26.92 -17.23
C ARG A 158 4.23 -25.99 -17.82
N PRO A 159 4.23 -25.75 -19.15
CA PRO A 159 5.19 -24.83 -19.77
C PRO A 159 4.89 -23.38 -19.38
N LEU A 160 5.95 -22.57 -19.25
CA LEU A 160 5.89 -21.13 -18.98
C LEU A 160 6.46 -20.35 -20.17
N PRO A 161 5.87 -19.19 -20.53
CA PRO A 161 6.47 -18.31 -21.52
C PRO A 161 7.80 -17.75 -21.02
N ASP A 162 8.81 -17.67 -21.89
CA ASP A 162 10.09 -17.01 -21.59
C ASP A 162 9.94 -15.49 -21.81
N LEU A 163 9.62 -14.77 -20.74
CA LEU A 163 9.39 -13.32 -20.71
C LEU A 163 10.66 -12.51 -20.36
N ARG A 164 11.84 -13.15 -20.40
CA ARG A 164 13.10 -12.45 -20.15
C ARG A 164 13.42 -11.49 -21.30
N PRO A 165 14.10 -10.36 -21.04
CA PRO A 165 14.66 -9.53 -22.08
C PRO A 165 15.51 -10.35 -23.07
N SER A 166 15.42 -10.05 -24.37
CA SER A 166 16.04 -10.85 -25.43
C SER A 166 17.55 -11.06 -25.25
N GLY A 167 18.25 -10.07 -24.68
CA GLY A 167 19.68 -10.15 -24.38
C GLY A 167 20.05 -11.19 -23.31
N CYS A 168 19.12 -11.58 -22.43
CA CYS A 168 19.38 -12.52 -21.33
C CYS A 168 19.78 -13.92 -21.82
N ARG A 169 19.28 -14.34 -23.00
CA ARG A 169 19.59 -15.65 -23.59
C ARG A 169 21.04 -15.78 -24.03
N ASN A 170 21.71 -14.66 -24.27
CA ASN A 170 23.09 -14.62 -24.74
C ASN A 170 24.11 -14.41 -23.61
N LEU A 171 23.65 -14.35 -22.35
CA LEU A 171 24.54 -14.26 -21.21
C LEU A 171 25.24 -15.60 -20.97
N SER A 172 26.53 -15.52 -20.64
CA SER A 172 27.31 -16.67 -20.18
C SER A 172 27.61 -16.51 -18.70
N PHE A 173 27.58 -17.63 -17.98
CA PHE A 173 27.81 -17.66 -16.54
C PHE A 173 29.00 -18.57 -16.23
N PRO A 174 29.75 -18.30 -15.14
CA PRO A 174 30.82 -19.20 -14.71
C PRO A 174 30.29 -20.60 -14.38
N ASP A 175 31.05 -21.65 -14.70
CA ASP A 175 30.66 -23.03 -14.37
C ASP A 175 30.61 -23.29 -12.86
N SER A 176 31.48 -22.61 -12.10
CA SER A 176 31.55 -22.74 -10.64
C SER A 176 30.69 -21.68 -9.96
N LEU A 177 29.40 -21.97 -9.78
CA LEU A 177 28.48 -21.16 -8.98
C LEU A 177 28.20 -21.82 -7.62
N PRO A 178 27.90 -21.04 -6.57
CA PRO A 178 27.51 -21.60 -5.27
C PRO A 178 26.18 -22.36 -5.38
N GLU A 179 26.05 -23.44 -4.62
CA GLU A 179 24.77 -24.13 -4.46
C GLU A 179 23.74 -23.22 -3.74
N VAL A 180 22.46 -23.48 -3.98
CA VAL A 180 21.32 -22.79 -3.37
C VAL A 180 20.39 -23.77 -2.64
N SER A 181 19.94 -23.37 -1.45
CA SER A 181 18.80 -23.98 -0.75
C SER A 181 17.56 -23.13 -1.03
N ILE A 182 16.50 -23.75 -1.56
CA ILE A 182 15.23 -23.06 -1.82
C ILE A 182 14.30 -23.32 -0.65
N VAL A 183 13.75 -22.27 -0.06
CA VAL A 183 12.84 -22.33 1.08
C VAL A 183 11.47 -21.85 0.62
N PHE A 184 10.45 -22.70 0.78
CA PHE A 184 9.04 -22.33 0.62
C PHE A 184 8.37 -22.27 1.98
N ILE A 185 7.72 -21.15 2.27
CA ILE A 185 6.92 -20.95 3.49
C ILE A 185 5.44 -20.99 3.13
N PHE A 186 4.62 -21.68 3.93
CA PHE A 186 3.19 -21.78 3.67
C PHE A 186 2.37 -21.97 4.94
N VAL A 187 1.12 -21.50 4.85
CA VAL A 187 0.02 -21.87 5.74
C VAL A 187 -1.19 -22.09 4.87
N ASN A 188 -1.82 -23.26 4.95
CA ASN A 188 -3.06 -23.58 4.22
C ASN A 188 -3.00 -23.23 2.71
N GLU A 189 -1.86 -23.53 2.06
CA GLU A 189 -1.71 -23.39 0.61
C GLU A 189 -2.42 -24.54 -0.12
N ALA A 190 -2.92 -24.32 -1.34
CA ALA A 190 -3.44 -25.41 -2.15
C ALA A 190 -2.29 -26.37 -2.51
N LEU A 191 -2.49 -27.69 -2.32
CA LEU A 191 -1.44 -28.68 -2.55
C LEU A 191 -0.94 -28.64 -4.00
N SER A 192 -1.83 -28.48 -4.98
CA SER A 192 -1.45 -28.38 -6.40
C SER A 192 -0.51 -27.19 -6.69
N VAL A 193 -0.72 -26.06 -6.01
CA VAL A 193 0.10 -24.85 -6.17
C VAL A 193 1.47 -25.01 -5.51
N LEU A 194 1.53 -25.53 -4.28
CA LEU A 194 2.78 -25.83 -3.60
C LEU A 194 3.62 -26.82 -4.40
N LEU A 195 3.01 -27.91 -4.87
CA LEU A 195 3.71 -28.92 -5.66
C LEU A 195 4.20 -28.36 -7.00
N ARG A 196 3.44 -27.48 -7.67
CA ARG A 196 3.90 -26.82 -8.91
C ARG A 196 5.11 -25.91 -8.66
N SER A 197 5.15 -25.22 -7.53
CA SER A 197 6.32 -24.43 -7.11
C SER A 197 7.56 -25.31 -6.91
N ILE A 198 7.39 -26.47 -6.26
CA ILE A 198 8.48 -27.45 -6.08
C ILE A 198 8.95 -28.02 -7.42
N HIS A 199 8.02 -28.44 -8.28
CA HIS A 199 8.32 -29.02 -9.59
C HIS A 199 9.07 -28.03 -10.49
N SER A 200 8.56 -26.79 -10.62
CA SER A 200 9.23 -25.76 -11.41
C SER A 200 10.61 -25.41 -10.85
N ALA A 201 10.80 -25.37 -9.53
CA ALA A 201 12.11 -25.16 -8.91
C ALA A 201 13.10 -26.28 -9.27
N ILE A 202 12.67 -27.55 -9.22
CA ILE A 202 13.51 -28.71 -9.55
C ILE A 202 13.87 -28.72 -11.04
N GLU A 203 12.90 -28.49 -11.92
CA GLU A 203 13.09 -28.58 -13.37
C GLU A 203 13.90 -27.39 -13.94
N ARG A 204 13.71 -26.19 -13.38
CA ARG A 204 14.28 -24.95 -13.91
C ARG A 204 15.56 -24.50 -13.19
N THR A 205 16.07 -25.31 -12.27
CA THR A 205 17.36 -25.07 -11.61
C THR A 205 18.34 -26.17 -11.98
N PRO A 206 19.55 -25.85 -12.50
CA PRO A 206 20.54 -26.86 -12.81
C PRO A 206 20.82 -27.80 -11.61
N PRO A 207 20.88 -29.13 -11.81
CA PRO A 207 20.97 -30.09 -10.69
C PRO A 207 22.17 -29.93 -9.77
N HIS A 208 23.27 -29.37 -10.28
CA HIS A 208 24.50 -29.11 -9.53
C HIS A 208 24.44 -27.80 -8.70
N LEU A 209 23.42 -26.96 -8.93
CA LEU A 209 23.18 -25.73 -8.17
C LEU A 209 22.12 -25.94 -7.09
N LEU A 210 21.11 -26.80 -7.33
CA LEU A 210 20.05 -27.04 -6.36
C LEU A 210 20.45 -28.05 -5.29
N LYS A 211 20.83 -27.55 -4.11
CA LYS A 211 21.23 -28.37 -2.97
C LYS A 211 20.06 -29.16 -2.41
N GLU A 212 19.01 -28.43 -2.03
CA GLU A 212 17.88 -28.92 -1.27
C GLU A 212 16.70 -27.95 -1.38
N ILE A 213 15.50 -28.48 -1.09
CA ILE A 213 14.27 -27.72 -0.94
C ILE A 213 13.78 -27.87 0.51
N ILE A 214 13.37 -26.76 1.11
CA ILE A 214 12.93 -26.71 2.50
C ILE A 214 11.51 -26.18 2.52
N LEU A 215 10.61 -26.98 3.06
CA LEU A 215 9.19 -26.68 3.20
C LEU A 215 8.92 -26.30 4.65
N VAL A 216 8.53 -25.05 4.91
CA VAL A 216 8.19 -24.56 6.24
C VAL A 216 6.68 -24.42 6.35
N ASP A 217 6.07 -25.34 7.08
CA ASP A 217 4.65 -25.35 7.41
C ASP A 217 4.41 -24.52 8.68
N ASP A 218 3.79 -23.35 8.51
CA ASP A 218 3.42 -22.45 9.60
C ASP A 218 2.11 -22.86 10.26
N ASN A 219 2.04 -24.13 10.67
CA ASN A 219 0.91 -24.75 11.37
C ASN A 219 -0.40 -24.79 10.55
N SER A 220 -0.34 -25.35 9.35
CA SER A 220 -1.51 -25.56 8.47
C SER A 220 -2.55 -26.51 9.10
N SER A 221 -3.82 -26.17 8.93
CA SER A 221 -4.96 -27.00 9.30
C SER A 221 -5.44 -27.92 8.17
N ASN A 222 -5.06 -27.66 6.92
CA ASN A 222 -5.42 -28.49 5.78
C ASN A 222 -4.75 -29.88 5.85
N GLU A 223 -5.55 -30.95 5.89
CA GLU A 223 -5.09 -32.35 5.96
C GLU A 223 -4.26 -32.78 4.75
N GLU A 224 -4.50 -32.20 3.56
CA GLU A 224 -3.69 -32.52 2.37
C GLU A 224 -2.23 -32.11 2.52
N LEU A 225 -1.95 -31.04 3.28
CA LEU A 225 -0.59 -30.58 3.58
C LEU A 225 0.09 -31.42 4.68
N LYS A 226 -0.61 -32.41 5.24
CA LYS A 226 -0.07 -33.38 6.19
C LYS A 226 0.27 -34.67 5.46
N GLU A 227 -0.71 -35.55 5.28
CA GLU A 227 -0.49 -36.91 4.79
C GLU A 227 0.02 -36.92 3.34
N LYS A 228 -0.74 -36.32 2.40
CA LYS A 228 -0.39 -36.32 0.97
C LYS A 228 0.95 -35.62 0.68
N LEU A 229 1.23 -34.51 1.37
CA LEU A 229 2.53 -33.84 1.25
C LEU A 229 3.67 -34.74 1.76
N THR A 230 3.45 -35.46 2.86
CA THR A 230 4.45 -36.39 3.41
C THR A 230 4.73 -37.54 2.43
N GLU A 231 3.69 -38.13 1.83
CA GLU A 231 3.84 -39.15 0.78
C GLU A 231 4.65 -38.65 -0.42
N TYR A 232 4.38 -37.43 -0.88
CA TYR A 232 5.15 -36.81 -1.95
C TYR A 232 6.63 -36.63 -1.57
N VAL A 233 6.89 -36.09 -0.37
CA VAL A 233 8.25 -35.86 0.14
C VAL A 233 9.00 -37.18 0.26
N ASP A 234 8.39 -38.22 0.81
CA ASP A 234 8.99 -39.55 0.97
C ASP A 234 9.33 -40.16 -0.40
N LYS A 235 8.44 -40.01 -1.38
CA LYS A 235 8.68 -40.46 -2.75
C LYS A 235 9.90 -39.77 -3.36
N VAL A 236 10.01 -38.44 -3.25
CA VAL A 236 11.16 -37.70 -3.78
C VAL A 236 12.44 -38.07 -3.03
N ASN A 237 12.39 -38.15 -1.71
CA ASN A 237 13.54 -38.47 -0.87
C ASN A 237 14.01 -39.92 -1.04
N SER A 238 13.13 -40.84 -1.45
CA SER A 238 13.55 -42.21 -1.82
C SER A 238 14.53 -42.23 -3.00
N GLN A 239 14.42 -41.23 -3.90
CA GLN A 239 15.30 -41.08 -5.06
C GLN A 239 16.53 -40.22 -4.75
N LYS A 240 16.36 -39.15 -3.97
CA LYS A 240 17.44 -38.25 -3.53
C LYS A 240 17.33 -38.02 -2.02
N PRO A 241 17.99 -38.86 -1.18
CA PRO A 241 17.85 -38.80 0.27
C PRO A 241 18.13 -37.41 0.86
N GLY A 242 17.20 -36.93 1.68
CA GLY A 242 17.29 -35.64 2.36
C GLY A 242 17.19 -34.42 1.45
N PHE A 243 16.74 -34.59 0.21
CA PHE A 243 16.62 -33.50 -0.75
C PHE A 243 15.52 -32.51 -0.41
N ILE A 244 14.36 -33.01 0.04
CA ILE A 244 13.28 -32.18 0.57
C ILE A 244 13.24 -32.33 2.09
N LYS A 245 13.33 -31.21 2.80
CA LYS A 245 13.20 -31.14 4.26
C LYS A 245 11.89 -30.46 4.61
N VAL A 246 11.18 -30.96 5.61
CA VAL A 246 9.94 -30.33 6.12
C VAL A 246 10.18 -29.84 7.54
N VAL A 247 9.92 -28.57 7.78
CA VAL A 247 9.93 -27.93 9.11
C VAL A 247 8.49 -27.60 9.44
N ARG A 248 7.95 -28.18 10.51
CA ARG A 248 6.58 -27.89 10.97
C ARG A 248 6.61 -27.12 12.28
N HIS A 249 5.94 -25.97 12.32
CA HIS A 249 5.74 -25.24 13.56
C HIS A 249 4.61 -25.87 14.40
N SER A 250 4.73 -25.81 15.73
CA SER A 250 3.71 -26.31 16.65
C SER A 250 2.54 -25.33 16.86
N LYS A 251 2.69 -24.10 16.40
CA LYS A 251 1.71 -23.01 16.41
C LYS A 251 2.02 -22.08 15.24
N GLN A 252 1.08 -21.23 14.87
CA GLN A 252 1.32 -20.22 13.84
C GLN A 252 2.31 -19.15 14.35
N GLU A 253 3.46 -19.03 13.70
CA GLU A 253 4.55 -18.11 14.04
C GLU A 253 4.59 -16.88 13.11
N GLY A 254 3.94 -16.96 11.95
CA GLY A 254 3.91 -15.91 10.94
C GLY A 254 5.03 -16.02 9.90
N LEU A 255 4.90 -15.22 8.84
CA LEU A 255 5.78 -15.21 7.67
C LEU A 255 7.26 -15.00 8.06
N ILE A 256 7.51 -14.02 8.92
CA ILE A 256 8.85 -13.57 9.32
C ILE A 256 9.63 -14.70 10.00
N ARG A 257 9.05 -15.30 11.04
CA ARG A 257 9.68 -16.37 11.81
C ARG A 257 9.79 -17.64 10.97
N SER A 258 8.83 -17.92 10.10
CA SER A 258 8.88 -19.02 9.13
C SER A 258 10.07 -18.90 8.16
N ARG A 259 10.32 -17.71 7.62
CA ARG A 259 11.53 -17.44 6.80
C ARG A 259 12.81 -17.72 7.59
N VAL A 260 12.86 -17.30 8.85
CA VAL A 260 14.02 -17.54 9.71
C VAL A 260 14.19 -19.03 10.03
N SER A 261 13.12 -19.76 10.34
CA SER A 261 13.14 -21.22 10.55
C SER A 261 13.64 -21.97 9.30
N GLY A 262 13.18 -21.57 8.12
CA GLY A 262 13.66 -22.14 6.86
C GLY A 262 15.14 -21.87 6.61
N TRP A 263 15.62 -20.64 6.89
CA TRP A 263 17.03 -20.31 6.85
C TRP A 263 17.86 -21.16 7.85
N ARG A 264 17.37 -21.40 9.07
CA ARG A 264 18.05 -22.24 10.08
C ARG A 264 18.22 -23.68 9.60
N ALA A 265 17.28 -24.20 8.81
CA ALA A 265 17.35 -25.54 8.24
C ALA A 265 18.23 -25.64 6.97
N ALA A 266 18.55 -24.50 6.35
CA ALA A 266 19.32 -24.41 5.11
C ALA A 266 20.81 -24.63 5.33
N THR A 267 21.41 -25.39 4.41
CA THR A 267 22.82 -25.80 4.48
C THR A 267 23.67 -25.27 3.32
N ALA A 268 23.06 -24.85 2.21
CA ALA A 268 23.81 -24.30 1.08
C ALA A 268 24.44 -22.92 1.41
N PRO A 269 25.45 -22.48 0.62
CA PRO A 269 26.01 -21.14 0.76
C PRO A 269 25.02 -20.01 0.48
N VAL A 270 24.06 -20.22 -0.42
CA VAL A 270 23.01 -19.26 -0.78
C VAL A 270 21.64 -19.80 -0.38
N VAL A 271 20.77 -18.93 0.15
CA VAL A 271 19.39 -19.28 0.50
C VAL A 271 18.44 -18.40 -0.29
N ALA A 272 17.46 -19.04 -0.93
CA ALA A 272 16.38 -18.38 -1.65
C ALA A 272 15.07 -18.57 -0.88
N LEU A 273 14.50 -17.46 -0.39
CA LEU A 273 13.31 -17.44 0.46
C LEU A 273 12.10 -17.02 -0.39
N PHE A 274 11.21 -17.96 -0.65
CA PHE A 274 10.05 -17.79 -1.52
C PHE A 274 8.74 -18.10 -0.81
N ASP A 275 7.68 -17.45 -1.32
CA ASP A 275 6.31 -17.85 -1.06
C ASP A 275 6.00 -19.19 -1.77
N ALA A 276 5.00 -19.93 -1.29
CA ALA A 276 4.67 -21.26 -1.82
C ALA A 276 3.85 -21.30 -3.12
N HIS A 277 3.60 -20.14 -3.74
CA HIS A 277 2.76 -19.98 -4.92
C HIS A 277 3.52 -19.23 -6.03
N VAL A 278 4.62 -19.83 -6.47
CA VAL A 278 5.52 -19.28 -7.48
C VAL A 278 5.88 -20.32 -8.55
N GLU A 279 6.16 -19.87 -9.76
CA GLU A 279 6.65 -20.73 -10.84
C GLU A 279 7.93 -20.15 -11.46
N PHE A 280 9.01 -20.92 -11.44
CA PHE A 280 10.34 -20.45 -11.82
C PHE A 280 10.50 -20.44 -13.35
N ASN A 281 11.02 -19.36 -13.92
CA ASN A 281 11.31 -19.31 -15.35
C ASN A 281 12.70 -19.91 -15.67
N VAL A 282 12.96 -20.18 -16.96
CA VAL A 282 14.24 -20.73 -17.41
C VAL A 282 15.40 -19.78 -17.11
N GLY A 283 16.51 -20.31 -16.60
CA GLY A 283 17.75 -19.55 -16.37
C GLY A 283 17.63 -18.49 -15.29
N TRP A 284 16.79 -18.72 -14.27
CA TRP A 284 16.61 -17.78 -13.16
C TRP A 284 17.79 -17.80 -12.18
N ALA A 285 18.39 -18.97 -11.94
CA ALA A 285 19.33 -19.18 -10.83
C ALA A 285 20.74 -18.63 -11.14
N GLU A 286 21.26 -18.90 -12.33
CA GLU A 286 22.61 -18.54 -12.75
C GLU A 286 22.92 -17.04 -12.65
N PRO A 287 22.06 -16.11 -13.13
CA PRO A 287 22.32 -14.67 -12.95
C PRO A 287 22.31 -14.27 -11.47
N VAL A 288 21.40 -14.82 -10.66
CA VAL A 288 21.33 -14.53 -9.21
C VAL A 288 22.59 -14.98 -8.50
N LEU A 289 23.00 -16.23 -8.70
CA LEU A 289 24.15 -16.83 -8.03
C LEU A 289 25.46 -16.18 -8.46
N THR A 290 25.56 -15.76 -9.73
CA THR A 290 26.71 -14.98 -10.22
C THR A 290 26.81 -13.65 -9.47
N ARG A 291 25.70 -12.92 -9.34
CA ARG A 291 25.68 -11.61 -8.64
C ARG A 291 26.04 -11.72 -7.17
N ILE A 292 25.59 -12.77 -6.48
CA ILE A 292 25.93 -13.01 -5.07
C ILE A 292 27.39 -13.43 -4.94
N LYS A 293 27.90 -14.29 -5.84
CA LYS A 293 29.31 -14.69 -5.85
C LYS A 293 30.27 -13.51 -6.01
N GLU A 294 29.93 -12.55 -6.88
CA GLU A 294 30.70 -11.32 -7.07
C GLU A 294 30.75 -10.44 -5.82
N ASN A 295 29.65 -10.38 -5.06
CA ASN A 295 29.59 -9.65 -3.79
C ASN A 295 28.51 -10.23 -2.89
N ARG A 296 28.94 -10.94 -1.84
CA ARG A 296 28.07 -11.60 -0.86
C ARG A 296 27.14 -10.66 -0.10
N LYS A 297 27.41 -9.35 -0.11
CA LYS A 297 26.58 -8.33 0.57
C LYS A 297 25.41 -7.83 -0.28
N ARG A 298 25.13 -8.47 -1.41
CA ARG A 298 23.96 -8.20 -2.25
C ARG A 298 22.79 -9.09 -1.83
N ILE A 299 21.63 -8.48 -1.66
CA ILE A 299 20.36 -9.20 -1.64
C ILE A 299 19.70 -9.02 -2.99
N ILE A 300 19.31 -10.14 -3.59
CA ILE A 300 18.77 -10.16 -4.94
C ILE A 300 17.28 -10.47 -4.89
N SER A 301 16.48 -9.61 -5.50
CA SER A 301 15.11 -9.92 -5.88
C SER A 301 15.09 -10.36 -7.35
N PRO A 302 14.36 -11.42 -7.70
CA PRO A 302 14.02 -11.67 -9.10
C PRO A 302 13.05 -10.58 -9.61
N SER A 303 12.89 -10.50 -10.92
CA SER A 303 11.75 -9.81 -11.52
C SER A 303 10.54 -10.73 -11.41
N PHE A 304 9.42 -10.19 -10.91
CA PHE A 304 8.19 -10.96 -10.76
C PHE A 304 7.33 -10.83 -12.01
N ASP A 305 6.62 -11.89 -12.37
CA ASP A 305 5.51 -11.91 -13.33
C ASP A 305 4.23 -12.28 -12.58
N ASN A 306 3.07 -11.88 -13.08
CA ASN A 306 1.79 -12.19 -12.44
C ASN A 306 1.22 -13.49 -12.99
N ILE A 307 0.95 -14.46 -12.12
CA ILE A 307 0.06 -15.57 -12.42
C ILE A 307 -1.34 -15.13 -11.99
N LYS A 308 -2.21 -14.89 -12.96
CA LYS A 308 -3.56 -14.41 -12.69
C LYS A 308 -4.33 -15.38 -11.79
N TYR A 309 -4.96 -14.85 -10.74
CA TYR A 309 -5.69 -15.66 -9.75
C TYR A 309 -6.84 -16.47 -10.34
N ASP A 310 -7.43 -16.04 -11.46
CA ASP A 310 -8.64 -16.62 -12.03
C ASP A 310 -8.34 -17.71 -13.05
N ASN A 311 -7.44 -17.47 -14.00
CA ASN A 311 -7.21 -18.35 -15.14
C ASN A 311 -5.77 -18.93 -15.21
N PHE A 312 -4.89 -18.56 -14.27
CA PHE A 312 -3.49 -19.01 -14.20
C PHE A 312 -2.63 -18.66 -15.42
N GLU A 313 -3.07 -17.75 -16.28
CA GLU A 313 -2.23 -17.16 -17.33
C GLU A 313 -1.12 -16.31 -16.71
N ILE A 314 0.03 -16.27 -17.38
CA ILE A 314 1.17 -15.47 -16.94
C ILE A 314 1.17 -14.15 -17.70
N GLU A 315 1.09 -13.06 -16.94
CA GLU A 315 1.18 -11.69 -17.42
C GLU A 315 2.55 -11.11 -17.07
N GLU A 316 3.22 -10.55 -18.08
CA GLU A 316 4.53 -9.91 -17.89
C GLU A 316 4.37 -8.61 -17.09
N TYR A 317 5.07 -8.51 -15.97
CA TYR A 317 5.23 -7.22 -15.31
C TYR A 317 6.42 -6.44 -15.88
N PRO A 318 6.27 -5.11 -16.05
CA PRO A 318 7.35 -4.25 -16.49
C PRO A 318 8.57 -4.33 -15.58
N LEU A 319 9.76 -4.10 -16.16
CA LEU A 319 10.99 -3.98 -15.39
C LEU A 319 10.91 -2.75 -14.47
N ALA A 320 10.98 -3.01 -13.17
CA ALA A 320 10.80 -2.00 -12.14
C ALA A 320 11.85 -2.12 -11.04
N ALA A 321 12.20 -0.97 -10.46
CA ALA A 321 12.82 -0.95 -9.13
C ALA A 321 11.72 -1.18 -8.07
N GLN A 322 12.12 -1.48 -6.84
CA GLN A 322 11.20 -1.74 -5.73
C GLN A 322 11.42 -0.71 -4.63
N GLY A 323 10.32 -0.11 -4.16
CA GLY A 323 10.30 0.91 -3.13
C GLY A 323 9.14 0.72 -2.17
N PHE A 324 8.82 1.77 -1.43
CA PHE A 324 7.73 1.80 -0.45
C PHE A 324 7.23 3.22 -0.21
N ASP A 325 6.04 3.34 0.41
CA ASP A 325 5.48 4.61 0.90
C ASP A 325 5.70 4.81 2.41
N TRP A 326 5.19 5.90 2.99
CA TRP A 326 5.38 6.17 4.42
C TRP A 326 4.55 5.28 5.35
N GLU A 327 3.56 4.54 4.84
CA GLU A 327 2.87 3.48 5.59
C GLU A 327 3.69 2.17 5.60
N LEU A 328 4.78 2.13 4.82
CA LEU A 328 5.65 0.99 4.54
C LEU A 328 5.00 -0.09 3.66
N TRP A 329 4.04 0.30 2.82
CA TRP A 329 3.56 -0.57 1.75
C TRP A 329 4.55 -0.58 0.60
N CYS A 330 4.83 -1.78 0.08
CA CYS A 330 5.75 -1.93 -1.05
C CYS A 330 5.13 -1.39 -2.33
N ARG A 331 5.96 -0.81 -3.19
CA ARG A 331 5.57 -0.24 -4.48
C ARG A 331 6.57 -0.58 -5.56
N TYR A 332 6.10 -0.73 -6.78
CA TYR A 332 6.96 -0.71 -7.96
C TYR A 332 7.32 0.73 -8.31
N LEU A 333 8.58 0.94 -8.65
CA LEU A 333 9.14 2.22 -9.06
C LEU A 333 9.71 2.10 -10.47
N ASN A 334 9.73 3.23 -11.18
CA ASN A 334 10.53 3.32 -12.39
C ASN A 334 12.00 3.03 -12.06
N PRO A 335 12.72 2.25 -12.89
CA PRO A 335 14.15 2.06 -12.73
C PRO A 335 14.89 3.42 -12.67
N PRO A 336 15.98 3.52 -11.90
CA PRO A 336 16.72 4.78 -11.78
C PRO A 336 17.11 5.35 -13.14
N LYS A 337 17.10 6.68 -13.30
CA LYS A 337 17.47 7.34 -14.58
C LYS A 337 18.84 6.89 -15.11
N ALA A 338 19.77 6.55 -14.23
CA ALA A 338 21.08 6.03 -14.61
C ALA A 338 21.03 4.66 -15.28
N TRP A 339 20.06 3.81 -14.92
CA TRP A 339 19.87 2.49 -15.53
C TRP A 339 19.38 2.61 -16.98
N TRP A 340 18.42 3.50 -17.24
CA TRP A 340 17.93 3.77 -18.61
C TRP A 340 19.04 4.26 -19.55
N LYS A 341 20.00 5.04 -19.04
CA LYS A 341 21.17 5.51 -19.80
C LYS A 341 22.14 4.41 -20.20
N LEU A 342 22.05 3.22 -19.61
CA LEU A 342 22.90 2.08 -19.99
C LEU A 342 22.43 1.43 -21.30
N GLU A 343 21.17 1.67 -21.72
CA GLU A 343 20.55 1.05 -22.89
C GLU A 343 20.67 -0.49 -22.89
N ASN A 344 20.71 -1.08 -21.69
CA ASN A 344 20.90 -2.50 -21.47
C ASN A 344 19.81 -3.04 -20.53
N SER A 345 18.77 -3.63 -21.12
CA SER A 345 17.65 -4.23 -20.38
C SER A 345 18.02 -5.48 -19.57
N THR A 346 19.23 -6.02 -19.73
CA THR A 346 19.75 -7.14 -18.92
C THR A 346 20.45 -6.69 -17.64
N ALA A 347 20.75 -5.38 -17.52
CA ALA A 347 21.53 -4.87 -16.40
C ALA A 347 20.74 -4.95 -15.08
N PRO A 348 21.39 -5.25 -13.94
CA PRO A 348 20.76 -5.19 -12.62
C PRO A 348 20.15 -3.81 -12.34
N ILE A 349 18.94 -3.79 -11.78
CA ILE A 349 18.27 -2.57 -11.33
C ILE A 349 18.55 -2.40 -9.84
N ARG A 350 19.14 -1.27 -9.44
CA ARG A 350 19.27 -0.94 -8.01
C ARG A 350 17.91 -0.56 -7.46
N SER A 351 17.53 -1.17 -6.34
CA SER A 351 16.21 -0.98 -5.74
C SER A 351 16.32 -0.49 -4.29
N PRO A 352 15.55 0.53 -3.89
CA PRO A 352 15.47 0.97 -2.50
C PRO A 352 15.06 -0.12 -1.50
N ALA A 353 14.11 -0.97 -1.88
CA ALA A 353 13.51 -1.99 -1.04
C ALA A 353 13.39 -3.33 -1.76
N LEU A 354 12.82 -4.31 -1.06
CA LEU A 354 12.48 -5.64 -1.53
C LEU A 354 10.96 -5.80 -1.53
N ILE A 355 10.39 -6.49 -2.51
CA ILE A 355 8.97 -6.88 -2.52
C ILE A 355 8.87 -8.41 -2.37
N GLY A 356 8.71 -8.86 -1.13
CA GLY A 356 8.46 -10.27 -0.84
C GLY A 356 9.69 -11.17 -0.95
N CYS A 357 9.79 -11.97 -2.03
CA CYS A 357 10.76 -13.06 -2.12
C CYS A 357 12.18 -12.56 -2.47
N PHE A 358 13.21 -13.18 -1.88
CA PHE A 358 14.59 -12.75 -2.10
C PHE A 358 15.61 -13.88 -1.95
N ILE A 359 16.80 -13.66 -2.52
CA ILE A 359 17.93 -14.57 -2.50
C ILE A 359 19.12 -13.86 -1.86
N VAL A 360 19.79 -14.53 -0.93
CA VAL A 360 20.85 -13.95 -0.11
C VAL A 360 21.93 -14.98 0.24
N ASP A 361 23.17 -14.50 0.40
CA ASP A 361 24.24 -15.29 1.02
C ASP A 361 23.87 -15.66 2.46
N ARG A 362 23.97 -16.94 2.80
CA ARG A 362 23.48 -17.50 4.07
C ARG A 362 24.18 -16.87 5.27
N GLN A 363 25.49 -16.67 5.19
CA GLN A 363 26.30 -16.12 6.29
C GLN A 363 26.07 -14.62 6.42
N TYR A 364 26.04 -13.89 5.31
CA TYR A 364 25.74 -12.47 5.31
C TYR A 364 24.38 -12.19 5.95
N PHE A 365 23.34 -12.97 5.64
CA PHE A 365 22.02 -12.79 6.24
C PHE A 365 22.05 -12.91 7.76
N GLN A 366 22.83 -13.85 8.30
CA GLN A 366 23.05 -14.00 9.74
C GLN A 366 23.82 -12.82 10.34
N GLU A 367 24.89 -12.38 9.68
CA GLU A 367 25.73 -11.26 10.11
C GLU A 367 24.93 -9.96 10.26
N ILE A 368 23.97 -9.72 9.36
CA ILE A 368 23.09 -8.54 9.43
C ILE A 368 21.87 -8.75 10.32
N GLY A 369 21.78 -9.87 11.05
CA GLY A 369 20.75 -10.13 12.04
C GLY A 369 19.40 -10.62 11.50
N LEU A 370 19.41 -11.39 10.40
CA LEU A 370 18.22 -12.07 9.83
C LEU A 370 17.02 -11.12 9.64
N LEU A 371 15.78 -11.59 9.77
CA LEU A 371 14.61 -10.72 9.93
C LEU A 371 14.36 -10.42 11.42
N ASP A 372 13.66 -9.33 11.70
CA ASP A 372 13.24 -9.01 13.07
C ASP A 372 12.16 -9.96 13.58
N GLU A 373 12.54 -11.02 14.31
CA GLU A 373 11.60 -12.01 14.88
C GLU A 373 10.61 -11.41 15.90
N GLY A 374 10.79 -10.15 16.32
CA GLY A 374 9.83 -9.39 17.13
C GLY A 374 8.68 -8.77 16.32
N MET A 375 8.73 -8.82 14.99
CA MET A 375 7.58 -8.54 14.13
C MET A 375 6.58 -9.70 14.14
N GLU A 376 5.32 -9.37 13.93
CA GLU A 376 4.21 -10.31 14.03
C GLU A 376 3.53 -10.54 12.68
N VAL A 377 3.19 -11.80 12.41
CA VAL A 377 2.37 -12.28 11.28
C VAL A 377 2.91 -11.87 9.89
N TYR A 378 2.69 -10.62 9.47
CA TYR A 378 2.97 -10.12 8.13
C TYR A 378 3.17 -8.60 8.11
N GLY A 379 4.01 -8.11 7.20
CA GLY A 379 4.09 -6.70 6.82
C GLY A 379 5.27 -5.95 7.43
N GLY A 380 5.87 -5.08 6.62
CA GLY A 380 7.00 -4.22 6.99
C GLY A 380 8.38 -4.89 6.96
N GLU A 381 8.47 -6.23 6.96
CA GLU A 381 9.72 -6.96 7.07
C GLU A 381 10.61 -6.82 5.82
N ASN A 382 9.99 -6.77 4.63
CA ASN A 382 10.72 -6.61 3.37
C ASN A 382 11.33 -5.20 3.27
N VAL A 383 10.57 -4.19 3.71
CA VAL A 383 11.00 -2.80 3.77
C VAL A 383 12.10 -2.62 4.81
N GLU A 384 11.94 -3.20 6.01
CA GLU A 384 12.95 -3.21 7.06
C GLU A 384 14.28 -3.76 6.58
N LEU A 385 14.23 -4.93 5.91
CA LEU A 385 15.42 -5.57 5.37
C LEU A 385 16.08 -4.69 4.30
N GLY A 386 15.30 -4.10 3.39
CA GLY A 386 15.80 -3.19 2.36
C GLY A 386 16.53 -1.98 2.94
N ILE A 387 15.90 -1.29 3.90
CA ILE A 387 16.49 -0.12 4.58
C ILE A 387 17.80 -0.52 5.29
N ARG A 388 17.75 -1.60 6.09
CA ARG A 388 18.91 -2.08 6.84
C ARG A 388 20.07 -2.46 5.93
N VAL A 389 19.83 -3.22 4.86
CA VAL A 389 20.88 -3.65 3.93
C VAL A 389 21.62 -2.45 3.36
N TRP A 390 20.89 -1.43 2.90
CA TRP A 390 21.51 -0.23 2.35
C TRP A 390 22.27 0.59 3.40
N GLN A 391 21.64 0.83 4.55
CA GLN A 391 22.28 1.61 5.62
C GLN A 391 23.54 0.91 6.17
N CYS A 392 23.56 -0.42 6.23
CA CYS A 392 24.65 -1.20 6.80
C CYS A 392 25.69 -1.69 5.76
N GLY A 393 25.71 -1.09 4.56
CA GLY A 393 26.79 -1.26 3.58
C GLY A 393 26.65 -2.41 2.59
N GLY A 394 25.46 -3.01 2.49
CA GLY A 394 25.09 -3.90 1.39
C GLY A 394 24.32 -3.17 0.28
N SER A 395 23.69 -3.95 -0.59
CA SER A 395 22.82 -3.42 -1.66
C SER A 395 21.70 -4.36 -2.01
N VAL A 396 20.58 -3.79 -2.46
CA VAL A 396 19.45 -4.53 -3.02
C VAL A 396 19.38 -4.33 -4.54
N GLU A 397 19.23 -5.42 -5.27
CA GLU A 397 19.16 -5.41 -6.74
C GLU A 397 17.99 -6.28 -7.24
N VAL A 398 17.28 -5.81 -8.25
CA VAL A 398 16.32 -6.59 -9.05
C VAL A 398 17.02 -7.03 -10.33
N LEU A 399 16.94 -8.32 -10.68
CA LEU A 399 17.59 -8.85 -11.88
C LEU A 399 16.57 -9.13 -13.00
N PRO A 400 16.58 -8.36 -14.11
CA PRO A 400 15.68 -8.59 -15.25
C PRO A 400 15.77 -9.99 -15.87
N CYS A 401 16.95 -10.61 -15.84
CA CYS A 401 17.17 -11.95 -16.42
C CYS A 401 16.76 -13.10 -15.50
N SER A 402 16.44 -12.83 -14.23
CA SER A 402 15.89 -13.82 -13.30
C SER A 402 14.41 -13.54 -13.09
N ARG A 403 13.55 -14.21 -13.87
CA ARG A 403 12.09 -14.05 -13.77
C ARG A 403 11.44 -15.20 -13.01
N ILE A 404 10.49 -14.86 -12.15
CA ILE A 404 9.66 -15.81 -11.40
C ILE A 404 8.21 -15.32 -11.46
N ALA A 405 7.29 -16.19 -11.85
CA ALA A 405 5.88 -15.87 -11.84
C ALA A 405 5.31 -16.13 -10.44
N HIS A 406 4.47 -15.24 -9.91
CA HIS A 406 3.89 -15.30 -8.56
C HIS A 406 2.36 -15.13 -8.67
N ILE A 407 1.59 -15.89 -7.89
CA ILE A 407 0.13 -15.76 -7.88
C ILE A 407 -0.30 -14.51 -7.09
N GLU A 408 -0.80 -13.49 -7.79
CA GLU A 408 -1.44 -12.34 -7.18
C GLU A 408 -2.86 -12.72 -6.75
N ARG A 409 -3.08 -12.90 -5.44
CA ARG A 409 -4.40 -13.30 -4.92
C ARG A 409 -5.43 -12.18 -5.06
N ALA A 410 -6.67 -12.56 -5.34
CA ALA A 410 -7.82 -11.64 -5.28
C ALA A 410 -8.08 -11.12 -3.85
N HIS A 411 -7.84 -11.96 -2.85
CA HIS A 411 -7.91 -11.60 -1.43
C HIS A 411 -6.99 -12.49 -0.59
N LYS A 412 -6.64 -12.04 0.62
CA LYS A 412 -5.77 -12.77 1.55
C LYS A 412 -6.62 -13.57 2.55
N PRO A 413 -6.69 -14.91 2.46
CA PRO A 413 -7.64 -15.69 3.27
C PRO A 413 -7.18 -15.95 4.72
N TYR A 414 -5.91 -15.67 5.03
CA TYR A 414 -5.28 -16.11 6.28
C TYR A 414 -5.43 -15.13 7.45
N THR A 415 -6.07 -13.97 7.27
CA THR A 415 -6.30 -13.00 8.36
C THR A 415 -7.31 -11.94 7.93
N GLU A 416 -8.44 -11.82 8.65
CA GLU A 416 -9.49 -10.85 8.33
C GLU A 416 -9.09 -9.40 8.69
N ASP A 417 -8.22 -9.20 9.70
CA ASP A 417 -7.65 -7.88 10.03
C ASP A 417 -6.15 -7.97 10.32
N LEU A 418 -5.34 -7.47 9.37
CA LEU A 418 -3.88 -7.34 9.52
C LEU A 418 -3.46 -5.96 10.03
N THR A 419 -4.39 -5.01 10.18
CA THR A 419 -4.09 -3.59 10.39
C THR A 419 -3.28 -3.39 11.65
N ALA A 420 -3.65 -4.03 12.75
CA ALA A 420 -2.93 -3.93 14.02
C ALA A 420 -1.48 -4.43 13.90
N HIS A 421 -1.26 -5.58 13.26
CA HIS A 421 0.08 -6.17 13.10
C HIS A 421 0.95 -5.35 12.16
N VAL A 422 0.42 -4.93 11.00
CA VAL A 422 1.18 -4.12 10.03
C VAL A 422 1.55 -2.78 10.65
N ARG A 423 0.62 -2.12 11.32
CA ARG A 423 0.86 -0.86 12.04
C ARG A 423 1.94 -1.01 13.11
N ARG A 424 1.85 -2.05 13.94
CA ARG A 424 2.84 -2.35 14.97
C ARG A 424 4.23 -2.59 14.36
N ASN A 425 4.31 -3.42 13.32
CA ASN A 425 5.56 -3.72 12.63
C ASN A 425 6.16 -2.46 11.99
N ALA A 426 5.35 -1.61 11.37
CA ALA A 426 5.81 -0.35 10.78
C ALA A 426 6.44 0.59 11.82
N LEU A 427 5.84 0.70 13.01
CA LEU A 427 6.42 1.48 14.09
C LEU A 427 7.74 0.88 14.62
N ARG A 428 7.89 -0.45 14.65
CA ARG A 428 9.19 -1.09 14.97
C ARG A 428 10.28 -0.68 13.98
N VAL A 429 9.97 -0.66 12.68
CA VAL A 429 10.90 -0.20 11.63
C VAL A 429 11.26 1.27 11.86
N ALA A 430 10.25 2.10 12.07
CA ALA A 430 10.41 3.53 12.25
C ALA A 430 11.33 3.86 13.44
N GLU A 431 11.09 3.24 14.59
CA GLU A 431 11.85 3.48 15.82
C GLU A 431 13.30 2.97 15.77
N VAL A 432 13.61 2.01 14.90
CA VAL A 432 14.97 1.46 14.79
C VAL A 432 15.77 2.11 13.67
N TRP A 433 15.16 2.33 12.50
CA TRP A 433 15.89 2.60 11.26
C TRP A 433 15.67 3.98 10.65
N MET A 434 14.60 4.69 11.02
CA MET A 434 14.13 5.88 10.30
C MET A 434 14.49 7.22 10.97
N ASP A 435 15.24 7.21 12.08
CA ASP A 435 15.78 8.41 12.73
C ASP A 435 14.70 9.50 12.97
N GLU A 436 14.96 10.75 12.59
CA GLU A 436 14.00 11.85 12.68
C GLU A 436 12.79 11.70 11.74
N PHE A 437 12.88 10.84 10.71
CA PHE A 437 11.81 10.61 9.74
C PHE A 437 10.79 9.58 10.20
N LYS A 438 10.96 9.00 11.40
CA LYS A 438 9.91 8.18 12.01
C LYS A 438 8.58 8.93 12.09
N SER A 439 8.62 10.26 12.27
CA SER A 439 7.44 11.13 12.25
C SER A 439 6.56 10.91 11.02
N HIS A 440 7.14 10.58 9.87
CA HIS A 440 6.40 10.36 8.63
C HIS A 440 5.57 9.08 8.67
N VAL A 441 6.06 8.04 9.33
CA VAL A 441 5.31 6.79 9.56
C VAL A 441 4.16 7.05 10.54
N TYR A 442 4.42 7.77 11.63
CA TYR A 442 3.38 8.17 12.58
C TYR A 442 2.30 9.04 11.92
N MET A 443 2.70 9.98 11.05
CA MET A 443 1.78 10.79 10.26
C MET A 443 0.92 9.95 9.32
N ALA A 444 1.56 9.06 8.54
CA ALA A 444 0.88 8.25 7.54
C ALA A 444 -0.20 7.34 8.17
N TRP A 445 0.12 6.72 9.30
CA TRP A 445 -0.83 5.89 10.05
C TRP A 445 -1.80 6.67 10.96
N ASN A 446 -1.71 8.00 10.99
CA ASN A 446 -2.47 8.88 11.87
C ASN A 446 -2.35 8.53 13.36
N ILE A 447 -1.12 8.27 13.82
CA ILE A 447 -0.81 7.85 15.20
C ILE A 447 -0.06 8.98 15.91
N PRO A 448 -0.45 9.38 17.14
CA PRO A 448 0.36 10.27 17.96
C PRO A 448 1.77 9.73 18.21
N GLN A 449 2.81 10.57 18.08
CA GLN A 449 4.19 10.15 18.38
C GLN A 449 4.42 9.89 19.87
N GLU A 450 3.80 10.71 20.71
CA GLU A 450 3.79 10.53 22.16
C GLU A 450 2.51 9.77 22.54
N ASP A 451 2.62 8.79 23.43
CA ASP A 451 1.50 7.99 23.92
C ASP A 451 0.65 7.35 22.80
N SER A 452 1.32 6.74 21.81
CA SER A 452 0.68 6.09 20.66
C SER A 452 -0.35 5.00 21.04
N GLY A 453 -0.29 4.47 22.26
CA GLY A 453 -1.12 3.37 22.75
C GLY A 453 -0.78 2.02 22.11
N ILE A 454 0.27 1.94 21.29
CA ILE A 454 0.65 0.72 20.55
C ILE A 454 1.92 0.14 21.17
N ASP A 455 1.80 -1.07 21.72
CA ASP A 455 2.96 -1.82 22.20
C ASP A 455 3.73 -2.43 21.03
N ILE A 456 4.86 -1.81 20.70
CA ILE A 456 5.76 -2.28 19.65
C ILE A 456 6.73 -3.36 20.15
N GLY A 457 6.70 -3.74 21.43
CA GLY A 457 7.61 -4.69 22.06
C GLY A 457 9.05 -4.19 22.19
N ASP A 458 9.95 -5.06 22.67
CA ASP A 458 11.37 -4.71 22.81
C ASP A 458 12.07 -4.60 21.45
N ILE A 459 12.83 -3.52 21.26
CA ILE A 459 13.62 -3.20 20.07
C ILE A 459 15.11 -2.98 20.42
N THR A 460 15.52 -3.25 21.67
CA THR A 460 16.87 -3.02 22.18
C THR A 460 17.91 -3.77 21.35
N ALA A 461 17.66 -5.04 21.05
CA ALA A 461 18.56 -5.86 20.23
C ALA A 461 18.73 -5.30 18.80
N ARG A 462 17.65 -4.82 18.18
CA ARG A 462 17.70 -4.21 16.83
C ARG A 462 18.48 -2.90 16.83
N LYS A 463 18.27 -2.04 17.84
CA LYS A 463 19.04 -0.80 18.02
C LYS A 463 20.53 -1.08 18.29
N ALA A 464 20.85 -2.10 19.07
CA ALA A 464 22.23 -2.52 19.33
C ALA A 464 22.91 -3.03 18.06
N LEU A 465 22.22 -3.87 17.29
CA LEU A 465 22.69 -4.37 15.99
C LEU A 465 23.02 -3.22 15.02
N ARG A 466 22.12 -2.24 14.88
CA ARG A 466 22.34 -1.05 14.04
C ARG A 466 23.63 -0.29 14.42
N LYS A 467 23.88 -0.14 15.72
CA LYS A 467 25.12 0.49 16.24
C LYS A 467 26.35 -0.37 15.96
N GLN A 468 26.27 -1.68 16.21
CA GLN A 468 27.37 -2.62 15.99
C GLN A 468 27.83 -2.66 14.53
N LEU A 469 26.88 -2.65 13.59
CA LEU A 469 27.16 -2.65 12.15
C LEU A 469 27.57 -1.28 11.60
N GLN A 470 27.61 -0.23 12.44
CA GLN A 470 27.97 1.13 12.06
C GLN A 470 27.14 1.65 10.88
N CYS A 471 25.84 1.37 10.91
CA CYS A 471 24.95 1.71 9.80
C CYS A 471 24.79 3.23 9.64
N LYS A 472 24.59 3.65 8.39
CA LYS A 472 24.35 5.03 8.00
C LYS A 472 22.98 5.53 8.49
N THR A 473 22.79 6.85 8.45
CA THR A 473 21.51 7.49 8.82
C THR A 473 20.44 7.26 7.76
N PHE A 474 19.17 7.42 8.15
CA PHE A 474 18.04 7.36 7.22
C PHE A 474 18.03 8.53 6.24
N ARG A 475 18.52 9.70 6.66
CA ARG A 475 18.77 10.81 5.75
C ARG A 475 19.71 10.45 4.60
N TRP A 476 20.78 9.71 4.88
CA TRP A 476 21.69 9.23 3.83
C TRP A 476 20.98 8.27 2.87
N TYR A 477 20.13 7.38 3.40
CA TYR A 477 19.33 6.45 2.60
C TYR A 477 18.39 7.19 1.64
N LEU A 478 17.61 8.15 2.14
CA LEU A 478 16.71 8.95 1.29
C LEU A 478 17.47 9.70 0.20
N VAL A 479 18.61 10.32 0.51
CA VAL A 479 19.35 11.11 -0.49
C VAL A 479 20.12 10.24 -1.49
N SER A 480 20.64 9.09 -1.06
CA SER A 480 21.60 8.30 -1.87
C SER A 480 21.00 7.05 -2.51
N VAL A 481 19.89 6.56 -1.97
CA VAL A 481 19.27 5.29 -2.37
C VAL A 481 17.85 5.51 -2.88
N TYR A 482 17.04 6.32 -2.18
CA TYR A 482 15.64 6.55 -2.54
C TYR A 482 15.26 8.04 -2.67
N PRO A 483 15.93 8.79 -3.57
CA PRO A 483 15.73 10.24 -3.72
C PRO A 483 14.34 10.63 -4.22
N GLU A 484 13.61 9.70 -4.83
CA GLU A 484 12.25 9.90 -5.31
C GLU A 484 11.22 9.93 -4.17
N MET A 485 11.54 9.40 -2.98
CA MET A 485 10.62 9.38 -1.84
C MET A 485 10.42 10.80 -1.29
N ARG A 486 9.16 11.26 -1.22
CA ARG A 486 8.84 12.64 -0.83
C ARG A 486 9.00 12.85 0.67
N MET A 487 9.72 13.90 1.06
CA MET A 487 9.89 14.27 2.48
C MET A 487 8.93 15.38 2.89
N TYR A 488 8.13 15.13 3.93
CA TYR A 488 7.17 16.07 4.51
C TYR A 488 7.72 16.84 5.71
N SER A 489 8.76 17.66 5.51
CA SER A 489 9.42 18.39 6.61
C SER A 489 8.68 19.65 7.07
N ASP A 490 7.69 20.11 6.30
CA ASP A 490 6.94 21.34 6.52
C ASP A 490 5.58 21.12 7.20
N ILE A 491 5.19 19.87 7.48
CA ILE A 491 3.99 19.53 8.24
C ILE A 491 4.20 19.91 9.72
N ILE A 492 3.27 20.70 10.24
CA ILE A 492 3.28 21.17 11.63
C ILE A 492 2.18 20.52 12.49
N ALA A 493 1.14 19.98 11.87
CA ALA A 493 0.11 19.21 12.56
C ALA A 493 -0.54 18.21 11.60
N TYR A 494 -1.02 17.09 12.12
CA TYR A 494 -1.75 16.08 11.38
C TYR A 494 -2.81 15.45 12.26
N GLY A 495 -3.85 14.87 11.66
CA GLY A 495 -4.95 14.31 12.42
C GLY A 495 -6.19 14.11 11.57
N VAL A 496 -7.33 14.07 12.25
CA VAL A 496 -8.64 14.25 11.60
C VAL A 496 -9.16 15.65 11.82
N LEU A 497 -9.82 16.20 10.80
CA LEU A 497 -10.53 17.48 10.93
C LEU A 497 -11.99 17.20 11.29
N GLN A 498 -12.30 17.25 12.58
CA GLN A 498 -13.62 16.97 13.13
C GLN A 498 -14.49 18.23 13.12
N ASN A 499 -15.77 18.06 12.77
CA ASN A 499 -16.73 19.14 12.84
C ASN A 499 -17.15 19.42 14.29
N SER A 500 -16.99 20.66 14.77
CA SER A 500 -17.29 20.97 16.17
C SER A 500 -18.81 21.07 16.45
N LEU A 501 -19.64 21.14 15.41
CA LEU A 501 -21.11 21.17 15.54
C LEU A 501 -21.71 19.75 15.47
N LYS A 502 -21.00 18.82 14.83
CA LYS A 502 -21.35 17.41 14.69
C LYS A 502 -20.10 16.57 14.90
N THR A 503 -19.82 16.24 16.15
CA THR A 503 -18.57 15.59 16.57
C THR A 503 -18.41 14.17 16.03
N ASP A 504 -19.47 13.57 15.51
CA ASP A 504 -19.45 12.30 14.79
C ASP A 504 -18.93 12.43 13.35
N LEU A 505 -18.83 13.65 12.80
CA LEU A 505 -18.47 13.89 11.40
C LEU A 505 -17.10 14.54 11.25
N CYS A 506 -16.30 13.99 10.33
CA CYS A 506 -14.96 14.43 9.97
C CYS A 506 -14.89 14.80 8.49
N LEU A 507 -13.94 15.67 8.14
CA LEU A 507 -13.58 15.96 6.75
C LEU A 507 -12.95 14.69 6.14
N ASP A 508 -13.44 14.32 4.98
CA ASP A 508 -13.00 13.14 4.24
C ASP A 508 -12.71 13.54 2.78
N GLN A 509 -11.72 12.90 2.17
CA GLN A 509 -11.40 13.11 0.75
C GLN A 509 -12.61 12.87 -0.16
N GLY A 510 -13.47 11.91 0.20
CA GLY A 510 -14.55 11.44 -0.64
C GLY A 510 -14.07 10.71 -1.90
N PRO A 511 -14.98 10.40 -2.83
CA PRO A 511 -14.63 9.74 -4.10
C PRO A 511 -13.66 10.57 -4.94
N ASP A 512 -12.65 9.91 -5.51
CA ASP A 512 -11.59 10.58 -6.29
C ASP A 512 -12.08 11.32 -7.53
N THR A 513 -13.24 10.93 -8.06
CA THR A 513 -13.81 11.40 -9.33
C THR A 513 -14.33 12.84 -9.27
N GLU A 514 -14.72 13.33 -8.09
CA GLU A 514 -15.41 14.61 -7.97
C GLU A 514 -14.48 15.76 -7.54
N ASN A 515 -13.33 15.44 -6.92
CA ASN A 515 -12.44 16.43 -6.30
C ASN A 515 -13.19 17.34 -5.31
N VAL A 516 -14.22 16.80 -4.64
CA VAL A 516 -15.04 17.49 -3.65
C VAL A 516 -14.88 16.73 -2.34
N PRO A 517 -14.29 17.33 -1.30
CA PRO A 517 -14.22 16.69 0.00
C PRO A 517 -15.61 16.60 0.61
N ILE A 518 -15.86 15.52 1.35
CA ILE A 518 -17.16 15.25 1.97
C ILE A 518 -17.06 15.31 3.49
N MET A 519 -18.23 15.29 4.15
CA MET A 519 -18.33 14.98 5.56
C MET A 519 -18.72 13.52 5.72
N TYR A 520 -17.96 12.78 6.52
CA TYR A 520 -18.20 11.36 6.77
C TYR A 520 -18.04 11.03 8.25
N ILE A 521 -18.54 9.86 8.68
CA ILE A 521 -18.41 9.41 10.07
C ILE A 521 -16.92 9.29 10.40
N CYS A 522 -16.49 9.90 11.51
CA CYS A 522 -15.10 9.88 11.94
C CYS A 522 -14.63 8.44 12.21
N HIS A 523 -13.62 7.99 11.47
CA HIS A 523 -12.98 6.68 11.68
C HIS A 523 -11.45 6.78 11.87
N GLY A 524 -10.85 7.95 11.67
CA GLY A 524 -9.44 8.19 12.03
C GLY A 524 -8.41 7.51 11.13
N MET A 525 -8.84 6.99 9.98
CA MET A 525 -7.99 6.32 9.00
C MET A 525 -8.07 7.07 7.68
N THR A 526 -7.12 6.80 6.79
CA THR A 526 -7.23 7.19 5.38
C THR A 526 -8.61 6.79 4.82
N PRO A 527 -9.31 7.68 4.08
CA PRO A 527 -8.82 8.96 3.54
C PRO A 527 -9.17 10.21 4.38
N GLN A 528 -9.45 10.08 5.69
CA GLN A 528 -9.74 11.20 6.60
C GLN A 528 -8.50 11.89 7.17
N ASN A 529 -7.31 11.43 6.82
CA ASN A 529 -6.08 12.03 7.33
C ASN A 529 -5.91 13.44 6.75
N VAL A 530 -5.64 14.40 7.63
CA VAL A 530 -5.45 15.80 7.29
C VAL A 530 -4.07 16.23 7.77
N TYR A 531 -3.36 16.97 6.92
CA TYR A 531 -2.03 17.50 7.23
C TYR A 531 -2.01 19.00 7.04
N TYR A 532 -1.54 19.72 8.06
CA TYR A 532 -1.39 21.16 8.03
C TYR A 532 0.08 21.54 7.93
N THR A 533 0.40 22.36 6.93
CA THR A 533 1.78 22.78 6.65
C THR A 533 2.08 24.16 7.23
N SER A 534 3.38 24.43 7.43
CA SER A 534 3.89 25.75 7.83
C SER A 534 3.56 26.87 6.83
N SER A 535 3.23 26.52 5.58
CA SER A 535 2.74 27.45 4.55
C SER A 535 1.23 27.66 4.57
N GLN A 536 0.56 27.22 5.65
CA GLN A 536 -0.87 27.36 5.89
C GLN A 536 -1.72 26.56 4.88
N GLN A 537 -1.21 25.44 4.36
CA GLN A 537 -1.93 24.59 3.43
C GLN A 537 -2.51 23.37 4.15
N ILE A 538 -3.66 22.90 3.68
CA ILE A 538 -4.34 21.71 4.22
C ILE A 538 -4.32 20.64 3.12
N HIS A 539 -3.65 19.54 3.40
CA HIS A 539 -3.68 18.33 2.58
C HIS A 539 -4.70 17.36 3.20
N VAL A 540 -5.44 16.63 2.36
CA VAL A 540 -6.45 15.66 2.79
C VAL A 540 -6.21 14.36 2.05
N GLY A 541 -6.21 13.24 2.77
CA GLY A 541 -6.07 11.90 2.21
C GLY A 541 -4.72 11.25 2.43
N ILE A 542 -4.28 10.49 1.43
CA ILE A 542 -3.00 9.78 1.44
C ILE A 542 -1.86 10.77 1.18
N LEU A 543 -0.76 10.62 1.93
CA LEU A 543 0.48 11.33 1.61
C LEU A 543 1.04 10.77 0.30
N SER A 544 1.21 11.62 -0.72
CA SER A 544 1.90 11.22 -1.94
C SER A 544 3.27 10.59 -1.62
N PRO A 545 3.56 9.39 -2.13
CA PRO A 545 4.74 8.62 -1.72
C PRO A 545 5.99 9.12 -2.42
N THR A 546 5.88 9.57 -3.67
CA THR A 546 7.02 10.04 -4.47
C THR A 546 6.90 11.51 -4.86
N VAL A 547 8.02 12.09 -5.28
CA VAL A 547 8.08 13.47 -5.75
C VAL A 547 7.45 13.61 -7.15
N ASP A 548 7.49 12.54 -7.95
CA ASP A 548 6.99 12.52 -9.32
C ASP A 548 5.48 12.23 -9.41
N ASP A 549 4.86 11.70 -8.35
CA ASP A 549 3.41 11.50 -8.28
C ASP A 549 2.69 12.84 -7.98
N ASP A 550 1.88 13.32 -8.92
CA ASP A 550 1.10 14.57 -8.85
C ASP A 550 -0.19 14.44 -7.99
N ASP A 551 -0.20 13.52 -7.03
CA ASP A 551 -1.40 13.16 -6.26
C ASP A 551 -1.59 14.00 -4.99
N ASN A 552 -0.70 14.96 -4.72
CA ASN A 552 -0.81 15.82 -3.55
C ASN A 552 -1.94 16.84 -3.73
N ARG A 553 -3.12 16.50 -3.20
CA ARG A 553 -4.30 17.37 -3.21
C ARG A 553 -4.34 18.27 -1.97
N CYS A 554 -4.51 19.56 -2.23
CA CYS A 554 -4.74 20.59 -1.23
C CYS A 554 -6.21 20.98 -1.21
N LEU A 555 -6.71 21.35 -0.04
CA LEU A 555 -8.00 22.00 0.11
C LEU A 555 -7.92 23.43 -0.47
N VAL A 556 -8.81 23.74 -1.40
CA VAL A 556 -8.86 25.02 -2.11
C VAL A 556 -10.28 25.56 -2.12
N ASP A 557 -10.45 26.86 -1.88
CA ASP A 557 -11.72 27.55 -2.10
C ASP A 557 -11.88 27.92 -3.58
N VAL A 558 -12.87 27.30 -4.23
CA VAL A 558 -13.30 27.63 -5.60
C VAL A 558 -14.75 28.13 -5.55
N ASN A 559 -14.93 29.44 -5.72
CA ASN A 559 -16.25 30.09 -5.71
C ASN A 559 -17.07 29.79 -4.43
N SER A 560 -16.43 29.91 -3.26
CA SER A 560 -17.01 29.63 -1.94
C SER A 560 -17.36 28.16 -1.72
N ARG A 561 -16.71 27.25 -2.45
CA ARG A 561 -16.88 25.80 -2.30
C ARG A 561 -15.52 25.12 -2.12
N PRO A 562 -15.36 24.26 -1.10
CA PRO A 562 -14.12 23.51 -0.93
C PRO A 562 -13.94 22.51 -2.08
N ARG A 563 -12.72 22.44 -2.62
CA ARG A 563 -12.30 21.47 -3.63
C ARG A 563 -10.94 20.90 -3.24
N LEU A 564 -10.69 19.67 -3.63
CA LEU A 564 -9.37 19.04 -3.53
C LEU A 564 -8.68 19.17 -4.88
N ILE A 565 -7.65 20.01 -4.94
CA ILE A 565 -6.93 20.31 -6.18
C ILE A 565 -5.45 20.09 -5.92
N GLU A 566 -4.74 19.57 -6.92
CA GLU A 566 -3.29 19.45 -6.87
C GLU A 566 -2.64 20.76 -6.38
N CYS A 567 -1.84 20.65 -5.31
CA CYS A 567 -1.27 21.80 -4.63
C CYS A 567 -0.38 22.65 -5.56
N SER A 568 0.38 22.00 -6.44
CA SER A 568 1.29 22.66 -7.38
C SER A 568 0.49 23.50 -8.40
N TYR A 569 -0.57 22.92 -8.97
CA TYR A 569 -1.49 23.58 -9.87
C TYR A 569 -2.21 24.75 -9.19
N ALA A 570 -2.77 24.53 -8.00
CA ALA A 570 -3.48 25.56 -7.24
C ALA A 570 -2.57 26.76 -6.95
N LYS A 571 -1.30 26.51 -6.60
CA LYS A 571 -0.29 27.55 -6.39
C LYS A 571 0.05 28.28 -7.70
N ALA A 572 0.28 27.55 -8.79
CA ALA A 572 0.58 28.13 -10.09
C ALA A 572 -0.56 29.03 -10.62
N LYS A 573 -1.81 28.65 -10.33
CA LYS A 573 -3.02 29.42 -10.68
C LYS A 573 -3.42 30.48 -9.65
N ARG A 574 -2.63 30.66 -8.58
CA ARG A 574 -2.92 31.63 -7.50
C ARG A 574 -4.32 31.46 -6.91
N MET A 575 -4.71 30.21 -6.68
CA MET A 575 -6.00 29.87 -6.07
C MET A 575 -5.98 30.12 -4.56
N LYS A 576 -7.15 30.18 -3.94
CA LYS A 576 -7.29 30.38 -2.49
C LYS A 576 -7.05 29.06 -1.75
N LEU A 577 -5.78 28.78 -1.42
CA LEU A 577 -5.34 27.52 -0.81
C LEU A 577 -4.69 27.68 0.57
N HIS A 578 -4.70 28.90 1.13
CA HIS A 578 -4.13 29.23 2.44
C HIS A 578 -5.24 29.32 3.50
N TRP A 579 -5.11 28.52 4.56
CA TRP A 579 -6.07 28.36 5.64
C TRP A 579 -5.44 28.73 6.98
N GLN A 580 -6.04 29.69 7.67
CA GLN A 580 -5.61 30.08 9.01
C GLN A 580 -6.49 29.47 10.08
N PHE A 581 -5.83 28.89 11.08
CA PHE A 581 -6.45 28.44 12.31
C PHE A 581 -6.46 29.58 13.31
N SER A 582 -7.66 30.05 13.68
CA SER A 582 -7.83 30.98 14.79
C SER A 582 -8.39 30.25 16.01
N GLN A 583 -7.67 30.30 17.14
CA GLN A 583 -8.21 29.89 18.43
C GLN A 583 -9.24 30.93 18.86
N SER A 584 -10.53 30.60 18.80
CA SER A 584 -11.57 31.51 19.26
C SER A 584 -11.71 31.44 20.79
N TRP A 585 -10.95 32.26 21.51
CA TRP A 585 -11.39 32.75 22.82
C TRP A 585 -12.38 33.92 22.61
N LEU A 586 -13.38 33.95 23.47
CA LEU A 586 -14.56 34.80 23.45
C LEU A 586 -14.27 36.32 23.60
N ILE A 587 -15.05 37.09 22.84
CA ILE A 587 -15.53 38.48 23.03
C ILE A 587 -14.68 39.65 22.46
N CYS A 588 -15.35 40.50 21.66
CA CYS A 588 -15.20 41.96 21.74
C CYS A 588 -16.57 42.65 21.53
N PRO A 589 -17.08 43.43 22.51
CA PRO A 589 -18.19 44.34 22.29
C PRO A 589 -17.64 45.60 21.60
N HIS A 590 -18.26 46.02 20.51
CA HIS A 590 -17.88 47.20 19.70
C HIS A 590 -16.60 47.12 18.87
N CYS A 591 -16.67 46.39 17.75
CA CYS A 591 -16.07 46.87 16.49
C CYS A 591 -16.70 46.17 15.30
N GLY A 592 -17.35 46.95 14.44
CA GLY A 592 -18.03 46.49 13.23
C GLY A 592 -17.06 46.21 12.10
N HIS A 593 -17.41 45.17 11.33
CA HIS A 593 -16.91 44.77 10.01
C HIS A 593 -15.54 44.05 9.93
N SER A 594 -15.62 42.74 9.72
CA SER A 594 -14.64 41.91 9.03
C SER A 594 -15.40 41.09 7.96
N MET A 595 -14.89 41.09 6.72
CA MET A 595 -15.43 40.34 5.58
C MET A 595 -15.33 38.83 5.88
N LYS A 596 -16.48 38.24 6.22
CA LYS A 596 -16.65 36.80 6.46
C LYS A 596 -16.99 36.09 5.15
N THR A 597 -16.02 35.43 4.52
CA THR A 597 -16.35 34.19 3.80
C THR A 597 -16.39 33.06 4.82
N LYS A 598 -17.59 32.84 5.38
CA LYS A 598 -17.87 31.72 6.28
C LYS A 598 -17.74 30.41 5.47
N MET A 599 -16.82 29.53 5.86
CA MET A 599 -17.22 28.13 5.94
C MET A 599 -18.31 28.05 7.02
N PRO A 600 -19.45 27.36 6.81
CA PRO A 600 -20.58 27.48 7.72
C PRO A 600 -20.35 26.85 9.11
N GLN A 601 -19.21 26.19 9.35
CA GLN A 601 -19.03 25.28 10.48
C GLN A 601 -17.64 25.44 11.10
N LYS A 602 -17.58 25.42 12.44
CA LYS A 602 -16.36 25.38 13.25
C LYS A 602 -15.76 23.97 13.16
N TRP A 603 -14.44 23.83 13.07
CA TRP A 603 -13.79 22.50 13.07
C TRP A 603 -12.63 22.45 14.05
N ALA A 604 -12.38 21.28 14.61
CA ALA A 604 -11.25 20.99 15.47
C ALA A 604 -10.32 19.99 14.77
N LEU A 605 -9.01 20.24 14.81
CA LEU A 605 -8.02 19.21 14.43
C LEU A 605 -7.74 18.38 15.68
N LEU A 606 -8.04 17.08 15.62
CA LEU A 606 -7.75 16.13 16.70
C LEU A 606 -6.49 15.34 16.30
N ILE A 607 -5.47 15.31 17.20
CA ILE A 607 -4.11 14.66 17.11
C ILE A 607 -2.97 15.73 17.01
N PRO A 608 -1.78 15.51 17.64
CA PRO A 608 -0.96 16.61 18.17
C PRO A 608 -0.11 17.36 17.14
N ILE A 609 0.33 18.55 17.55
CA ILE A 609 1.25 19.43 16.82
C ILE A 609 2.64 18.79 16.80
N LEU A 610 3.21 18.63 15.61
CA LEU A 610 4.58 18.20 15.41
C LEU A 610 5.55 19.31 15.80
N ASN A 611 6.31 19.05 16.86
CA ASN A 611 7.24 19.97 17.53
C ASN A 611 6.57 20.97 18.44
N GLY A 612 7.05 21.07 19.69
CA GLY A 612 6.68 22.06 20.71
C GLY A 612 6.88 23.54 20.35
N LYS A 613 6.87 23.90 19.06
CA LYS A 613 6.60 25.25 18.57
C LYS A 613 5.10 25.52 18.73
N LYS A 614 4.74 26.01 19.91
CA LYS A 614 3.44 26.68 20.15
C LYS A 614 3.16 27.62 18.95
N PRO A 615 1.96 27.60 18.35
CA PRO A 615 1.58 28.66 17.42
C PRO A 615 1.81 30.00 18.12
N LEU A 616 2.43 30.94 17.41
CA LEU A 616 2.93 32.22 17.92
C LEU A 616 1.94 32.87 18.92
N ILE A 617 2.17 32.71 20.22
CA ILE A 617 1.40 33.38 21.27
C ILE A 617 1.98 34.78 21.40
N LYS A 618 1.40 35.76 20.70
CA LYS A 618 1.62 37.17 21.04
C LYS A 618 0.65 37.56 22.15
N GLN A 619 1.13 37.47 23.39
CA GLN A 619 0.47 38.09 24.54
C GLN A 619 0.95 39.55 24.60
N THR A 620 0.14 40.48 24.09
CA THR A 620 0.31 41.92 24.38
C THR A 620 -0.72 42.29 25.44
N THR A 621 -0.29 42.34 26.69
CA THR A 621 -1.03 42.98 27.78
C THR A 621 -0.65 44.46 27.85
N CYS A 622 -1.65 45.33 27.81
CA CYS A 622 -1.59 46.66 28.41
C CYS A 622 -2.86 46.83 29.25
N PRO A 623 -2.76 47.04 30.57
CA PRO A 623 -3.84 47.62 31.36
C PRO A 623 -3.50 49.06 31.73
N SER A 624 -4.45 49.97 31.60
CA SER A 624 -4.43 51.30 32.22
C SER A 624 -5.20 51.25 33.55
N LEU A 625 -4.44 51.30 34.67
CA LEU A 625 -4.52 52.12 35.91
C LEU A 625 -5.89 52.67 36.42
N PRO A 626 -6.03 53.12 37.71
CA PRO A 626 -5.01 53.30 38.77
C PRO A 626 -5.38 52.84 40.22
N GLU A 627 -4.34 52.84 41.07
CA GLU A 627 -4.30 53.20 42.53
C GLU A 627 -5.01 52.31 43.58
N VAL A 628 -4.52 52.03 44.80
CA VAL A 628 -3.31 52.29 45.66
C VAL A 628 -3.63 51.47 46.96
N VAL A 629 -2.74 50.77 47.71
CA VAL A 629 -1.73 51.19 48.72
C VAL A 629 -1.14 49.90 49.36
N GLU A 630 0.18 49.83 49.57
CA GLU A 630 1.03 49.19 50.65
C GLU A 630 0.75 47.74 51.17
N GLN A 631 1.67 46.95 51.74
CA GLN A 631 3.09 47.01 52.15
C GLN A 631 3.55 45.56 52.48
N ASP A 632 4.84 45.28 52.29
CA ASP A 632 5.77 44.49 53.14
C ASP A 632 5.66 42.96 53.44
N PHE A 633 6.78 42.28 53.12
CA PHE A 633 7.54 41.19 53.79
C PHE A 633 6.95 39.77 54.12
N ILE A 634 7.45 38.75 53.37
CA ILE A 634 8.05 37.38 53.68
C ILE A 634 7.62 36.60 54.97
N PRO A 635 7.64 35.22 55.08
CA PRO A 635 7.42 34.06 54.17
C PRO A 635 6.37 33.03 54.72
N ALA A 636 5.86 32.08 53.92
CA ALA A 636 5.62 30.66 54.31
C ALA A 636 4.73 29.89 53.31
N SER A 637 5.03 28.59 53.23
CA SER A 637 4.32 27.46 52.62
C SER A 637 2.79 27.53 52.55
N CYS A 638 2.24 27.17 51.38
CA CYS A 638 0.96 26.46 51.28
C CYS A 638 1.03 25.44 50.13
N SER A 639 1.03 24.18 50.52
CA SER A 639 0.77 23.01 49.69
C SER A 639 -0.60 23.14 49.01
N PHE A 640 -0.68 22.89 47.71
CA PHE A 640 -1.96 22.56 47.07
C PHE A 640 -1.81 21.28 46.26
N HIS A 641 -2.67 20.33 46.63
CA HIS A 641 -2.97 19.11 45.92
C HIS A 641 -3.02 19.32 44.41
N ILE A 642 -2.23 18.54 43.69
CA ILE A 642 -2.51 18.22 42.29
C ILE A 642 -3.83 17.46 42.31
N PRO A 643 -4.94 17.96 41.71
CA PRO A 643 -6.03 17.07 41.39
C PRO A 643 -5.48 16.14 40.32
N THR A 644 -5.43 14.86 40.65
CA THR A 644 -5.38 13.76 39.69
C THR A 644 -6.31 14.10 38.52
N VAL A 645 -5.73 14.49 37.39
CA VAL A 645 -6.48 14.58 36.13
C VAL A 645 -6.83 13.15 35.78
N ALA A 646 -8.13 12.88 35.73
CA ALA A 646 -8.67 11.60 35.32
C ALA A 646 -8.09 11.19 33.95
N PRO A 647 -7.88 9.89 33.69
CA PRO A 647 -7.47 9.41 32.38
C PRO A 647 -8.61 9.72 31.39
N GLY A 648 -8.37 10.59 30.40
CA GLY A 648 -9.39 10.88 29.39
C GLY A 648 -9.38 12.25 28.69
N CYS A 649 -8.40 13.13 28.85
CA CYS A 649 -8.37 14.43 28.16
C CYS A 649 -7.14 14.58 27.27
N ALA A 650 -7.29 14.29 25.96
CA ALA A 650 -6.45 14.89 24.93
C ALA A 650 -6.88 16.36 24.75
N PRO A 651 -5.96 17.34 24.63
CA PRO A 651 -6.34 18.73 24.41
C PRO A 651 -6.93 18.89 22.98
N SER A 652 -8.24 19.15 22.89
CA SER A 652 -8.88 19.59 21.65
C SER A 652 -8.64 21.09 21.45
N LEU A 653 -8.16 21.48 20.27
CA LEU A 653 -8.15 22.88 19.85
C LEU A 653 -9.43 23.18 19.06
N ASP A 654 -10.29 24.05 19.59
CA ASP A 654 -11.40 24.64 18.85
C ASP A 654 -10.89 25.72 17.89
N LEU A 655 -11.10 25.53 16.58
CA LEU A 655 -10.54 26.39 15.55
C LEU A 655 -11.64 26.94 14.62
N SER A 656 -11.52 28.22 14.24
CA SER A 656 -12.31 28.80 13.16
C SER A 656 -11.44 29.14 11.94
N PHE A 657 -11.94 28.82 10.75
CA PHE A 657 -11.24 29.03 9.47
C PHE A 657 -11.48 30.44 8.96
N THR A 658 -10.40 31.13 8.64
CA THR A 658 -10.43 32.35 7.83
C THR A 658 -9.44 32.22 6.69
N ILE A 659 -9.86 32.64 5.50
CA ILE A 659 -8.96 32.79 4.35
C ILE A 659 -8.06 33.99 4.63
N GLY A 660 -6.74 33.80 4.66
CA GLY A 660 -5.80 34.90 4.86
C GLY A 660 -5.81 35.87 3.67
N PRO A 661 -5.49 37.17 3.88
CA PRO A 661 -5.30 38.09 2.76
C PRO A 661 -4.04 37.71 1.96
N ASP A 662 -4.11 37.80 0.63
CA ASP A 662 -2.94 37.70 -0.24
C ASP A 662 -1.99 38.88 0.09
N GLU A 663 -0.88 38.61 0.77
CA GLU A 663 0.20 39.61 0.86
C GLU A 663 0.95 39.65 -0.49
N PRO A 664 1.03 40.80 -1.17
CA PRO A 664 1.98 40.96 -2.25
C PRO A 664 3.39 40.90 -1.67
N LEU A 665 4.23 40.01 -2.22
CA LEU A 665 5.67 39.99 -2.00
C LEU A 665 6.21 41.43 -2.12
N ARG A 666 6.62 42.01 -0.98
CA ARG A 666 7.34 43.28 -0.97
C ARG A 666 8.60 43.12 -1.82
N SER A 667 8.77 44.05 -2.75
CA SER A 667 9.99 44.25 -3.50
C SER A 667 11.18 44.32 -2.55
N ILE A 668 12.14 43.42 -2.74
CA ILE A 668 13.49 43.57 -2.20
C ILE A 668 14.11 44.75 -2.98
N PRO A 669 14.58 45.83 -2.33
CA PRO A 669 15.33 46.86 -3.03
C PRO A 669 16.66 46.25 -3.47
N ALA A 670 16.96 46.41 -4.76
CA ALA A 670 18.29 46.20 -5.29
C ALA A 670 19.30 47.02 -4.48
N TRP A 671 20.27 46.33 -3.88
CA TRP A 671 21.51 46.94 -3.43
C TRP A 671 22.63 46.41 -4.32
N HIS A 672 23.30 47.34 -5.00
CA HIS A 672 24.54 47.16 -5.72
C HIS A 672 25.62 46.51 -4.82
N VAL A 673 26.15 45.35 -5.21
CA VAL A 673 27.48 45.08 -5.81
C VAL A 673 27.64 43.57 -5.91
#